data_AF-A0A2T0BEF4-F1
#
_entry.id   AF-A0A2T0BEF4-F1
#
_cell.length_a   1.000
_cell.length_b   1.000
_cell.length_c   1.000
_cell.angle_alpha   90.00
_cell.angle_beta   90.00
_cell.angle_gamma   90.00
#
_symmetry.space_group_name_H-M   'P 1'
#
loop_
_entity.id
_entity.type
_entity.pdbx_description
1 polymer ?
#
loop_
_entity_poly.entity_id
_entity_poly.type
_entity_poly.pdbx_seq_one_letter_code
_entity_poly.pdbx_strand_id
1 'polypeptide(L)'
;MIEFEKLDKSKIRLIIEFFLPITPGLIEFLKKKRKLFGNELDGADLKMNSLVLQRKIPNVFSNEIKRKNSVVINFVEKNVGGRLDEINQYIKSKFGSMQNIEKTIQSNREENYIKLLDILLEKMESKYIGKSMEWVSLFLNLNGIYINEQQREMIENSIEKVVELRKIEKRVLKEEEKLEIKYEKELKAIENKFKNENQILSSQILEKERAIENINQMLNEKNEYIDEQQKNYDYLKEKSESLESKIGEIKKELNDNKEKWQQNIIKEKQKNQKLENINEDQNKKIEYLENELNRRYENYSSEYKVRWEKENQLIIDREIYEKNSLEENIRKLRKEVADLKKEIINLNEQKEKSQKKLKEYNSVLSDFINNIDKKLIESALESSVLNIKELQTKENNMQLYIKHQTKCNKIDLCKGIDKYEWSDTISLNLENIGVGRDRDEWSDYVISVLAAKMIPLIVGCKTREIAKAISCSYAGETPLIITLPAGYSKINELIDLYHNSEAKIILIENAIGQMNESLMLPLFKEYTESEEDNKIILISCEDIDMVNLMPSYLFEYLALIEILDIRPVIQCNYNYADNTEMLRSIRKSELNIEDSYKKLKRLLEYIEAEDSYIITRSLILAYLCNMEDVGSALKCLSICDLKSMFKDDVREKIGSNIDNYPDYFAQELKESIVGD
;
A
#
# COMPACT_ATOMS: atom_id res chain seq x y z
N MET A 1 -10.09 14.30 132.51
CA MET A 1 -11.40 13.62 132.48
C MET A 1 -12.47 14.71 132.57
N ILE A 2 -13.51 14.68 131.73
CA ILE A 2 -14.49 15.78 131.66
C ILE A 2 -15.53 15.57 132.77
N GLU A 3 -15.50 16.39 133.82
CA GLU A 3 -16.47 16.31 134.93
C GLU A 3 -17.84 16.88 134.51
N PHE A 4 -18.59 16.13 133.70
CA PHE A 4 -19.90 16.52 133.16
C PHE A 4 -20.92 16.94 134.25
N GLU A 5 -20.76 16.44 135.49
CA GLU A 5 -21.61 16.83 136.62
C GLU A 5 -21.50 18.31 137.00
N LYS A 6 -20.31 18.94 136.81
CA LYS A 6 -20.04 20.35 137.17
C LYS A 6 -20.42 21.34 136.06
N LEU A 7 -20.76 20.87 134.86
CA LEU A 7 -21.09 21.71 133.71
C LEU A 7 -22.58 22.05 133.67
N ASP A 8 -22.94 23.24 133.18
CA ASP A 8 -24.33 23.61 132.93
C ASP A 8 -24.87 22.92 131.65
N LYS A 9 -26.19 22.90 131.47
CA LYS A 9 -26.82 22.19 130.34
C LYS A 9 -26.40 22.75 128.98
N SER A 10 -26.09 24.05 128.88
CA SER A 10 -25.67 24.68 127.63
C SER A 10 -24.29 24.21 127.21
N LYS A 11 -23.29 24.22 128.12
CA LYS A 11 -21.96 23.68 127.83
C LYS A 11 -22.00 22.19 127.46
N ILE A 12 -22.76 21.36 128.18
CA ILE A 12 -22.91 19.93 127.85
C ILE A 12 -23.45 19.76 126.42
N ARG A 13 -24.49 20.52 126.04
CA ARG A 13 -25.05 20.50 124.69
C ARG A 13 -24.01 20.89 123.63
N LEU A 14 -23.24 21.96 123.83
CA LEU A 14 -22.21 22.39 122.89
C LEU A 14 -21.06 21.37 122.76
N ILE A 15 -20.68 20.71 123.86
CA ILE A 15 -19.69 19.61 123.83
C ILE A 15 -20.18 18.48 122.92
N ILE A 16 -21.45 18.11 123.03
CA ILE A 16 -22.04 17.08 122.15
C ILE A 16 -22.14 17.58 120.70
N GLU A 17 -22.56 18.83 120.47
CA GLU A 17 -22.75 19.39 119.12
C GLU A 17 -21.43 19.49 118.33
N PHE A 18 -20.31 19.80 119.00
CA PHE A 18 -19.01 20.01 118.37
C PHE A 18 -18.05 18.82 118.46
N PHE A 19 -18.13 17.99 119.50
CA PHE A 19 -17.14 16.95 119.79
C PHE A 19 -17.70 15.52 119.87
N LEU A 20 -19.01 15.28 119.71
CA LEU A 20 -19.57 13.94 119.55
C LEU A 20 -19.85 13.63 118.06
N PRO A 21 -18.90 13.06 117.30
CA PRO A 21 -19.09 12.75 115.89
C PRO A 21 -20.16 11.66 115.71
N ILE A 22 -20.99 11.77 114.67
CA ILE A 22 -21.92 10.70 114.30
C ILE A 22 -21.16 9.59 113.57
N THR A 23 -20.59 8.68 114.36
CA THR A 23 -19.90 7.48 113.90
C THR A 23 -20.85 6.29 113.77
N PRO A 24 -20.44 5.19 113.10
CA PRO A 24 -21.18 3.92 113.13
C PRO A 24 -21.44 3.45 114.57
N GLY A 25 -20.47 3.63 115.47
CA GLY A 25 -20.58 3.26 116.89
C GLY A 25 -21.64 4.06 117.66
N LEU A 26 -21.80 5.36 117.35
CA LEU A 26 -22.90 6.16 117.92
C LEU A 26 -24.27 5.65 117.46
N ILE A 27 -24.41 5.31 116.19
CA ILE A 27 -25.66 4.74 115.64
C ILE A 27 -25.95 3.37 116.23
N GLU A 28 -24.94 2.54 116.41
CA GLU A 28 -25.08 1.22 117.04
C GLU A 28 -25.47 1.34 118.52
N PHE A 29 -24.85 2.28 119.25
CA PHE A 29 -25.22 2.61 120.63
C PHE A 29 -26.68 3.06 120.72
N LEU A 30 -27.10 4.01 119.87
CA LEU A 30 -28.49 4.48 119.79
C LEU A 30 -29.47 3.35 119.44
N LYS A 31 -29.11 2.42 118.56
CA LYS A 31 -29.93 1.23 118.24
C LYS A 31 -30.04 0.28 119.43
N LYS A 32 -28.91 -0.11 120.04
CA LYS A 32 -28.85 -1.04 121.19
C LYS A 32 -29.50 -0.47 122.45
N LYS A 33 -29.49 0.86 122.61
CA LYS A 33 -29.98 1.57 123.80
C LYS A 33 -31.23 2.41 123.55
N ARG A 34 -31.95 2.19 122.43
CA ARG A 34 -33.10 3.00 121.99
C ARG A 34 -34.14 3.28 123.09
N LYS A 35 -34.42 2.29 123.95
CA LYS A 35 -35.37 2.43 125.08
C LYS A 35 -34.97 3.50 126.12
N LEU A 36 -33.67 3.80 126.29
CA LEU A 36 -33.21 4.82 127.25
C LEU A 36 -33.55 6.25 126.81
N PHE A 37 -33.61 6.50 125.50
CA PHE A 37 -33.88 7.83 124.93
C PHE A 37 -35.37 8.11 124.69
N GLY A 38 -36.23 7.12 124.96
CA GLY A 38 -37.68 7.21 124.79
C GLY A 38 -38.10 7.79 123.43
N ASN A 39 -39.12 8.64 123.47
CA ASN A 39 -39.67 9.31 122.30
C ASN A 39 -38.83 10.52 121.83
N GLU A 40 -37.76 10.89 122.55
CA GLU A 40 -36.98 12.09 122.22
C GLU A 40 -36.31 11.97 120.83
N LEU A 41 -36.04 10.74 120.37
CA LEU A 41 -35.49 10.42 119.04
C LEU A 41 -36.54 10.13 117.96
N ASP A 42 -37.84 10.24 118.24
CA ASP A 42 -38.87 9.91 117.23
C ASP A 42 -38.79 10.83 116.01
N GLY A 43 -39.05 10.25 114.82
CA GLY A 43 -38.89 10.92 113.53
C GLY A 43 -37.44 11.15 113.07
N ALA A 44 -36.42 10.71 113.83
CA ALA A 44 -35.02 10.75 113.38
C ALA A 44 -34.56 9.43 112.76
N ASP A 45 -34.20 9.47 111.48
CA ASP A 45 -33.57 8.35 110.79
C ASP A 45 -32.19 8.05 111.41
N LEU A 46 -31.96 6.83 111.90
CA LEU A 46 -30.70 6.39 112.52
C LEU A 46 -29.62 6.05 111.48
N LYS A 47 -29.23 7.06 110.69
CA LYS A 47 -28.22 7.04 109.62
C LYS A 47 -27.23 8.22 109.81
N MET A 48 -25.97 8.08 109.39
CA MET A 48 -24.93 9.10 109.63
C MET A 48 -25.27 10.46 109.01
N ASN A 49 -25.86 10.45 107.81
CA ASN A 49 -26.19 11.66 107.04
C ASN A 49 -27.54 12.29 107.45
N SER A 50 -28.19 11.80 108.51
CA SER A 50 -29.50 12.29 108.95
C SER A 50 -29.40 13.66 109.63
N LEU A 51 -29.80 14.72 108.91
CA LEU A 51 -29.85 16.08 109.44
C LEU A 51 -30.77 16.21 110.68
N VAL A 52 -31.85 15.43 110.73
CA VAL A 52 -32.76 15.39 111.89
C VAL A 52 -32.07 14.78 113.12
N LEU A 53 -31.30 13.71 112.91
CA LEU A 53 -30.51 13.08 113.97
C LEU A 53 -29.42 14.03 114.49
N GLN A 54 -28.67 14.68 113.58
CA GLN A 54 -27.65 15.67 113.91
C GLN A 54 -28.20 16.81 114.78
N ARG A 55 -29.41 17.30 114.49
CA ARG A 55 -30.07 18.36 115.28
C ARG A 55 -30.58 17.90 116.65
N LYS A 56 -30.99 16.63 116.78
CA LYS A 56 -31.57 16.09 118.03
C LYS A 56 -30.52 15.64 119.05
N ILE A 57 -29.43 15.02 118.60
CA ILE A 57 -28.41 14.41 119.47
C ILE A 57 -27.90 15.33 120.59
N PRO A 58 -27.55 16.61 120.35
CA PRO A 58 -27.08 17.52 121.41
C PRO A 58 -28.08 17.71 122.56
N ASN A 59 -29.38 17.73 122.28
CA ASN A 59 -30.42 17.87 123.29
C ASN A 59 -30.67 16.53 124.03
N VAL A 60 -30.77 15.43 123.28
CA VAL A 60 -31.06 14.09 123.83
C VAL A 60 -29.95 13.62 124.78
N PHE A 61 -28.68 13.74 124.37
CA PHE A 61 -27.57 13.34 125.22
C PHE A 61 -27.36 14.30 126.41
N SER A 62 -27.61 15.60 126.26
CA SER A 62 -27.50 16.54 127.40
C SER A 62 -28.64 16.36 128.42
N ASN A 63 -29.83 15.91 128.01
CA ASN A 63 -30.90 15.47 128.91
C ASN A 63 -30.46 14.26 129.75
N GLU A 64 -29.97 13.20 129.10
CA GLU A 64 -29.57 11.96 129.79
C GLU A 64 -28.35 12.13 130.72
N ILE A 65 -27.37 12.95 130.32
CA ILE A 65 -26.26 13.32 131.21
C ILE A 65 -26.78 14.07 132.45
N LYS A 66 -27.75 14.98 132.29
CA LYS A 66 -28.37 15.67 133.44
C LYS A 66 -29.25 14.75 134.32
N ARG A 67 -29.76 13.65 133.78
CA ARG A 67 -30.39 12.55 134.54
C ARG A 67 -29.36 11.63 135.24
N LYS A 68 -28.07 11.95 135.22
CA LYS A 68 -26.94 11.17 135.77
C LYS A 68 -26.86 9.73 135.23
N ASN A 69 -27.23 9.53 133.97
CA ASN A 69 -27.17 8.21 133.33
C ASN A 69 -25.72 7.80 133.03
N SER A 70 -25.12 6.99 133.91
CA SER A 70 -23.71 6.57 133.83
C SER A 70 -23.34 5.88 132.50
N VAL A 71 -24.27 5.14 131.88
CA VAL A 71 -24.03 4.47 130.59
C VAL A 71 -23.88 5.50 129.46
N VAL A 72 -24.66 6.58 129.50
CA VAL A 72 -24.59 7.66 128.50
C VAL A 72 -23.40 8.57 128.78
N ILE A 73 -23.12 8.89 130.05
CA ILE A 73 -21.94 9.68 130.47
C ILE A 73 -20.66 8.99 130.00
N ASN A 74 -20.43 7.72 130.35
CA ASN A 74 -19.23 6.98 129.96
C ASN A 74 -19.08 6.87 128.44
N PHE A 75 -20.19 6.73 127.70
CA PHE A 75 -20.16 6.72 126.24
C PHE A 75 -19.74 8.07 125.66
N VAL A 76 -20.31 9.18 126.16
CA VAL A 76 -19.95 10.53 125.68
C VAL A 76 -18.53 10.90 126.08
N GLU A 77 -18.11 10.65 127.32
CA GLU A 77 -16.72 10.85 127.78
C GLU A 77 -15.70 10.16 126.87
N LYS A 78 -15.94 8.89 126.52
CA LYS A 78 -15.03 8.13 125.65
C LYS A 78 -14.93 8.72 124.24
N ASN A 79 -16.05 9.06 123.62
CA ASN A 79 -16.07 9.53 122.23
C ASN A 79 -15.63 11.00 122.11
N VAL A 80 -16.07 11.87 123.01
CA VAL A 80 -15.63 13.27 123.10
C VAL A 80 -14.16 13.33 123.46
N GLY A 81 -13.69 12.52 124.43
CA GLY A 81 -12.27 12.42 124.80
C GLY A 81 -11.41 12.03 123.60
N GLY A 82 -11.75 10.92 122.92
CA GLY A 82 -11.03 10.49 121.71
C GLY A 82 -11.02 11.56 120.61
N ARG A 83 -12.13 12.24 120.36
CA ARG A 83 -12.21 13.32 119.36
C ARG A 83 -11.40 14.56 119.77
N LEU A 84 -11.39 14.90 121.06
CA LEU A 84 -10.56 15.98 121.58
C LEU A 84 -9.08 15.62 121.47
N ASP A 85 -8.69 14.37 121.71
CA ASP A 85 -7.33 13.88 121.54
C ASP A 85 -6.87 13.88 120.08
N GLU A 86 -7.72 13.50 119.12
CA GLU A 86 -7.46 13.65 117.68
C GLU A 86 -7.17 15.11 117.29
N ILE A 87 -8.01 16.04 117.75
CA ILE A 87 -7.88 17.47 117.48
C ILE A 87 -6.62 18.02 118.17
N ASN A 88 -6.36 17.63 119.41
CA ASN A 88 -5.15 17.99 120.15
C ASN A 88 -3.88 17.46 119.49
N GLN A 89 -3.87 16.23 118.96
CA GLN A 89 -2.74 15.69 118.19
C GLN A 89 -2.51 16.49 116.90
N TYR A 90 -3.58 16.85 116.18
CA TYR A 90 -3.46 17.69 115.00
C TYR A 90 -2.85 19.06 115.33
N ILE A 91 -3.36 19.74 116.36
CA ILE A 91 -2.87 21.06 116.74
C ILE A 91 -1.44 20.96 117.28
N LYS A 92 -1.09 19.93 118.07
CA LYS A 92 0.30 19.64 118.47
C LYS A 92 1.22 19.43 117.27
N SER A 93 0.76 18.81 116.18
CA SER A 93 1.59 18.65 114.96
C SER A 93 1.93 19.98 114.27
N LYS A 94 1.12 21.04 114.49
CA LYS A 94 1.32 22.38 113.92
C LYS A 94 1.96 23.37 114.90
N PHE A 95 1.68 23.26 116.20
CA PHE A 95 2.14 24.16 117.27
C PHE A 95 3.25 23.57 118.16
N GLY A 96 3.64 22.31 117.98
CA GLY A 96 4.61 21.57 118.79
C GLY A 96 4.09 21.12 120.17
N SER A 97 3.39 21.99 120.91
CA SER A 97 2.86 21.67 122.25
C SER A 97 1.61 22.49 122.61
N MET A 98 0.80 22.00 123.56
CA MET A 98 -0.36 22.77 124.07
C MET A 98 0.07 24.02 124.87
N GLN A 99 1.22 23.98 125.54
CA GLN A 99 1.79 25.15 126.22
C GLN A 99 2.09 26.31 125.24
N ASN A 100 2.35 25.99 123.97
CA ASN A 100 2.57 27.03 122.96
C ASN A 100 1.25 27.74 122.61
N ILE A 101 0.11 27.05 122.59
CA ILE A 101 -1.22 27.68 122.41
C ILE A 101 -1.48 28.68 123.54
N GLU A 102 -1.19 28.30 124.78
CA GLU A 102 -1.35 29.16 125.95
C GLU A 102 -0.45 30.40 125.86
N LYS A 103 0.84 30.24 125.48
CA LYS A 103 1.76 31.36 125.21
C LYS A 103 1.28 32.25 124.06
N THR A 104 0.74 31.67 122.99
CA THR A 104 0.17 32.40 121.84
C THR A 104 -1.00 33.28 122.30
N ILE A 105 -1.89 32.76 123.14
CA ILE A 105 -3.02 33.52 123.72
C ILE A 105 -2.55 34.56 124.76
N GLN A 106 -1.55 34.25 125.59
CA GLN A 106 -0.95 35.22 126.52
C GLN A 106 -0.21 36.36 125.81
N SER A 107 0.22 36.18 124.56
CA SER A 107 1.00 37.19 123.82
C SER A 107 0.20 38.43 123.38
N ASN A 108 -1.13 38.36 123.37
CA ASN A 108 -2.05 39.44 122.95
C ASN A 108 -1.70 40.12 121.60
N ARG A 109 -1.11 39.38 120.64
CA ARG A 109 -0.82 39.87 119.28
C ARG A 109 -1.81 39.29 118.26
N GLU A 110 -2.40 40.13 117.43
CA GLU A 110 -3.42 39.73 116.45
C GLU A 110 -2.91 38.65 115.47
N GLU A 111 -1.70 38.79 114.92
CA GLU A 111 -1.09 37.79 114.01
C GLU A 111 -1.02 36.38 114.62
N ASN A 112 -0.82 36.30 115.94
CA ASN A 112 -0.74 35.05 116.69
C ASN A 112 -2.12 34.40 116.85
N TYR A 113 -3.18 35.20 117.03
CA TYR A 113 -4.57 34.73 117.00
C TYR A 113 -4.97 34.28 115.59
N ILE A 114 -4.65 35.04 114.54
CA ILE A 114 -4.93 34.66 113.14
C ILE A 114 -4.30 33.29 112.81
N LYS A 115 -3.02 33.07 113.15
CA LYS A 115 -2.33 31.77 112.94
C LYS A 115 -2.96 30.64 113.75
N LEU A 116 -3.34 30.89 115.00
CA LEU A 116 -4.03 29.91 115.83
C LEU A 116 -5.39 29.54 115.22
N LEU A 117 -6.14 30.54 114.76
CA LEU A 117 -7.49 30.36 114.23
C LEU A 117 -7.51 29.71 112.87
N ASP A 118 -6.57 30.00 111.98
CA ASP A 118 -6.47 29.30 110.70
C ASP A 118 -6.31 27.77 110.92
N ILE A 119 -5.44 27.36 111.85
CA ILE A 119 -5.22 25.96 112.22
C ILE A 119 -6.41 25.35 112.98
N LEU A 120 -7.01 26.08 113.93
CA LEU A 120 -8.17 25.63 114.69
C LEU A 120 -9.40 25.43 113.79
N LEU A 121 -9.68 26.41 112.92
CA LEU A 121 -10.81 26.40 111.99
C LEU A 121 -10.58 25.47 110.78
N GLU A 122 -9.39 24.89 110.62
CA GLU A 122 -9.12 23.85 109.61
C GLU A 122 -9.74 22.49 109.98
N LYS A 123 -9.81 22.17 111.29
CA LYS A 123 -10.49 20.95 111.80
C LYS A 123 -11.95 21.16 112.16
N MET A 124 -12.44 22.39 112.03
CA MET A 124 -13.83 22.72 112.23
C MET A 124 -14.67 22.31 111.00
N GLU A 125 -15.76 21.58 111.20
CA GLU A 125 -16.66 21.20 110.11
C GLU A 125 -17.33 22.45 109.50
N SER A 126 -17.38 22.55 108.17
CA SER A 126 -17.81 23.76 107.44
C SER A 126 -19.22 24.26 107.80
N LYS A 127 -20.13 23.37 108.21
CA LYS A 127 -21.47 23.70 108.71
C LYS A 127 -21.48 24.53 110.00
N TYR A 128 -20.37 24.60 110.72
CA TYR A 128 -20.26 25.31 112.00
C TYR A 128 -19.54 26.65 111.90
N ILE A 129 -19.10 27.11 110.73
CA ILE A 129 -18.38 28.40 110.55
C ILE A 129 -19.13 29.59 111.18
N GLY A 130 -20.46 29.59 111.19
CA GLY A 130 -21.27 30.61 111.89
C GLY A 130 -21.32 30.50 113.42
N LYS A 131 -20.55 29.58 114.02
CA LYS A 131 -20.38 29.35 115.47
C LYS A 131 -18.90 29.16 115.84
N SER A 132 -17.99 29.77 115.06
CA SER A 132 -16.55 29.64 115.25
C SER A 132 -16.10 30.07 116.65
N MET A 133 -16.72 31.09 117.21
CA MET A 133 -16.34 31.60 118.53
C MET A 133 -16.71 30.64 119.66
N GLU A 134 -17.92 30.05 119.63
CA GLU A 134 -18.35 29.06 120.62
C GLU A 134 -17.52 27.78 120.52
N TRP A 135 -17.12 27.38 119.31
CA TRP A 135 -16.26 26.21 119.11
C TRP A 135 -14.86 26.44 119.67
N VAL A 136 -14.21 27.57 119.34
CA VAL A 136 -12.87 27.91 119.83
C VAL A 136 -12.87 28.08 121.35
N SER A 137 -13.83 28.83 121.90
CA SER A 137 -13.96 29.02 123.34
C SER A 137 -14.15 27.68 124.07
N LEU A 138 -15.00 26.78 123.54
CA LEU A 138 -15.20 25.48 124.16
C LEU A 138 -13.98 24.56 124.05
N PHE A 139 -13.29 24.58 122.91
CA PHE A 139 -12.04 23.83 122.71
C PHE A 139 -10.96 24.23 123.72
N LEU A 140 -10.77 25.54 123.93
CA LEU A 140 -9.80 26.06 124.91
C LEU A 140 -10.18 25.67 126.34
N ASN A 141 -11.44 25.87 126.72
CA ASN A 141 -11.95 25.48 128.05
C ASN A 141 -11.78 23.98 128.33
N LEU A 142 -12.06 23.10 127.36
CA LEU A 142 -11.89 21.64 127.51
C LEU A 142 -10.42 21.23 127.69
N ASN A 143 -9.47 22.04 127.23
CA ASN A 143 -8.04 21.86 127.42
C ASN A 143 -7.48 22.62 128.64
N GLY A 144 -8.34 23.19 129.48
CA GLY A 144 -7.95 23.93 130.69
C GLY A 144 -7.41 25.35 130.43
N ILE A 145 -7.50 25.85 129.20
CA ILE A 145 -7.09 27.21 128.83
C ILE A 145 -8.29 28.14 128.99
N TYR A 146 -8.24 28.99 130.03
CA TYR A 146 -9.26 30.00 130.29
C TYR A 146 -8.85 31.35 129.69
N ILE A 147 -9.76 31.97 128.93
CA ILE A 147 -9.57 33.27 128.29
C ILE A 147 -10.34 34.37 129.03
N ASN A 148 -9.77 35.58 129.08
CA ASN A 148 -10.46 36.77 129.58
C ASN A 148 -11.23 37.49 128.46
N GLU A 149 -12.02 38.52 128.81
CA GLU A 149 -12.87 39.24 127.84
C GLU A 149 -12.08 39.92 126.71
N GLN A 150 -10.89 40.46 126.98
CA GLN A 150 -10.04 41.07 125.94
C GLN A 150 -9.50 40.03 124.95
N GLN A 151 -9.06 38.88 125.46
CA GLN A 151 -8.60 37.76 124.62
C GLN A 151 -9.77 37.19 123.79
N ARG A 152 -10.97 37.18 124.37
CA ARG A 152 -12.20 36.77 123.69
C ARG A 152 -12.52 37.68 122.48
N GLU A 153 -12.48 38.99 122.68
CA GLU A 153 -12.71 39.99 121.62
C GLU A 153 -11.63 39.92 120.51
N MET A 154 -10.36 39.73 120.88
CA MET A 154 -9.28 39.53 119.89
C MET A 154 -9.45 38.27 119.05
N ILE A 155 -9.92 37.17 119.65
CA ILE A 155 -10.25 35.93 118.93
C ILE A 155 -11.41 36.19 117.95
N GLU A 156 -12.47 36.87 118.38
CA GLU A 156 -13.67 37.11 117.57
C GLU A 156 -13.35 37.95 116.32
N ASN A 157 -12.62 39.06 116.48
CA ASN A 157 -12.16 39.90 115.35
C ASN A 157 -11.20 39.13 114.41
N SER A 158 -10.37 38.25 114.96
CA SER A 158 -9.43 37.45 114.15
C SER A 158 -10.13 36.33 113.37
N ILE A 159 -11.25 35.79 113.87
CA ILE A 159 -12.08 34.80 113.16
C ILE A 159 -12.61 35.40 111.85
N GLU A 160 -13.15 36.61 111.90
CA GLU A 160 -13.74 37.28 110.73
C GLU A 160 -12.71 37.45 109.60
N LYS A 161 -11.51 37.93 109.92
CA LYS A 161 -10.39 38.09 108.97
C LYS A 161 -9.99 36.76 108.30
N VAL A 162 -9.87 35.66 109.06
CA VAL A 162 -9.52 34.34 108.51
C VAL A 162 -10.62 33.82 107.56
N VAL A 163 -11.90 34.06 107.88
CA VAL A 163 -13.03 33.66 107.03
C VAL A 163 -13.09 34.45 105.72
N GLU A 164 -12.70 35.72 105.71
CA GLU A 164 -12.62 36.53 104.48
C GLU A 164 -11.50 36.07 103.53
N LEU A 165 -10.29 35.83 104.04
CA LEU A 165 -9.15 35.38 103.23
C LEU A 165 -9.47 34.10 102.44
N ARG A 166 -10.06 33.10 103.11
CA ARG A 166 -10.50 31.83 102.49
C ARG A 166 -11.62 31.99 101.44
N LYS A 167 -12.33 33.12 101.39
CA LYS A 167 -13.29 33.44 100.31
C LYS A 167 -12.60 34.01 99.07
N ILE A 168 -11.47 34.70 99.22
CA ILE A 168 -10.73 35.33 98.13
C ILE A 168 -9.98 34.28 97.30
N GLU A 169 -9.25 33.38 97.96
CA GLU A 169 -8.49 32.29 97.31
C GLU A 169 -9.37 31.46 96.36
N LYS A 170 -10.60 31.13 96.79
CA LYS A 170 -11.58 30.37 96.01
C LYS A 170 -12.12 31.09 94.77
N ARG A 171 -11.89 32.40 94.61
CA ARG A 171 -12.22 33.13 93.39
C ARG A 171 -11.07 33.04 92.39
N VAL A 172 -9.83 33.24 92.84
CA VAL A 172 -8.61 33.21 92.00
C VAL A 172 -8.50 31.87 91.26
N LEU A 173 -8.59 30.76 91.99
CA LEU A 173 -8.55 29.39 91.42
C LEU A 173 -9.57 29.18 90.27
N LYS A 174 -10.74 29.83 90.31
CA LYS A 174 -11.79 29.71 89.28
C LYS A 174 -11.56 30.55 88.03
N GLU A 175 -10.63 31.49 88.06
CA GLU A 175 -10.23 32.27 86.89
C GLU A 175 -9.06 31.61 86.16
N GLU A 176 -8.13 31.00 86.92
CA GLU A 176 -7.03 30.18 86.36
C GLU A 176 -7.57 29.01 85.51
N GLU A 177 -8.49 28.19 86.05
CA GLU A 177 -9.14 27.09 85.33
C GLU A 177 -9.78 27.53 83.98
N LYS A 178 -10.33 28.75 83.91
CA LYS A 178 -10.97 29.26 82.69
C LYS A 178 -9.97 29.67 81.61
N LEU A 179 -8.82 30.20 82.02
CA LEU A 179 -7.75 30.60 81.09
C LEU A 179 -7.08 29.38 80.47
N GLU A 180 -6.81 28.35 81.28
CA GLU A 180 -6.21 27.09 80.83
C GLU A 180 -7.05 26.40 79.74
N ILE A 181 -8.37 26.24 79.99
CA ILE A 181 -9.33 25.68 79.01
C ILE A 181 -9.39 26.49 77.71
N LYS A 182 -9.12 27.80 77.75
CA LYS A 182 -9.10 28.64 76.54
C LYS A 182 -7.86 28.36 75.69
N TYR A 183 -6.67 28.36 76.30
CA TYR A 183 -5.42 28.15 75.57
C TYR A 183 -5.27 26.74 75.00
N GLU A 184 -5.77 25.70 75.69
CA GLU A 184 -5.81 24.34 75.13
C GLU A 184 -6.57 24.27 73.79
N LYS A 185 -7.69 25.00 73.67
CA LYS A 185 -8.52 24.99 72.46
C LYS A 185 -7.83 25.69 71.29
N GLU A 186 -7.12 26.78 71.57
CA GLU A 186 -6.34 27.51 70.57
C GLU A 186 -5.16 26.66 70.06
N LEU A 187 -4.44 25.97 70.94
CA LEU A 187 -3.37 25.02 70.56
C LEU A 187 -3.88 23.88 69.67
N LYS A 188 -4.95 23.18 70.08
CA LYS A 188 -5.56 22.09 69.29
C LYS A 188 -6.05 22.57 67.91
N ALA A 189 -6.48 23.83 67.79
CA ALA A 189 -6.87 24.39 66.49
C ALA A 189 -5.67 24.63 65.55
N ILE A 190 -4.51 25.02 66.10
CA ILE A 190 -3.26 25.20 65.35
C ILE A 190 -2.68 23.85 64.91
N GLU A 191 -2.61 22.86 65.80
CA GLU A 191 -2.13 21.51 65.49
C GLU A 191 -2.91 20.87 64.32
N ASN A 192 -4.24 21.00 64.33
CA ASN A 192 -5.08 20.45 63.26
C ASN A 192 -4.86 21.16 61.90
N LYS A 193 -4.54 22.45 61.88
CA LYS A 193 -4.16 23.15 60.64
C LYS A 193 -2.87 22.61 60.05
N PHE A 194 -1.80 22.54 60.86
CA PHE A 194 -0.52 21.97 60.44
C PHE A 194 -0.63 20.52 59.96
N LYS A 195 -1.47 19.72 60.63
CA LYS A 195 -1.72 18.33 60.22
C LYS A 195 -2.36 18.23 58.83
N ASN A 196 -3.34 19.08 58.54
CA ASN A 196 -3.99 19.12 57.22
C ASN A 196 -3.04 19.63 56.12
N GLU A 197 -2.27 20.68 56.40
CA GLU A 197 -1.26 21.22 55.47
C GLU A 197 -0.20 20.17 55.13
N ASN A 198 0.31 19.43 56.13
CA ASN A 198 1.26 18.33 55.92
C ASN A 198 0.66 17.18 55.08
N GLN A 199 -0.62 16.86 55.24
CA GLN A 199 -1.29 15.86 54.40
C GLN A 199 -1.40 16.31 52.94
N ILE A 200 -1.74 17.57 52.70
CA ILE A 200 -1.79 18.15 51.35
C ILE A 200 -0.40 18.12 50.71
N LEU A 201 0.64 18.58 51.42
CA LEU A 201 2.03 18.54 50.96
C LEU A 201 2.49 17.10 50.64
N SER A 202 2.16 16.13 51.49
CA SER A 202 2.51 14.72 51.24
C SER A 202 1.83 14.17 49.99
N SER A 203 0.56 14.54 49.73
CA SER A 203 -0.13 14.14 48.48
C SER A 203 0.50 14.75 47.23
N GLN A 204 0.90 16.03 47.29
CA GLN A 204 1.57 16.71 46.17
C GLN A 204 2.98 16.17 45.90
N ILE A 205 3.70 15.71 46.93
CA ILE A 205 4.99 15.04 46.77
C ILE A 205 4.80 13.70 46.05
N LEU A 206 3.84 12.87 46.50
CA LEU A 206 3.53 11.58 45.89
C LEU A 206 3.12 11.69 44.41
N GLU A 207 2.35 12.72 44.06
CA GLU A 207 1.99 13.01 42.65
C GLU A 207 3.22 13.38 41.80
N LYS A 208 4.16 14.16 42.35
CA LYS A 208 5.41 14.51 41.67
C LYS A 208 6.36 13.33 41.53
N GLU A 209 6.44 12.47 42.54
CA GLU A 209 7.26 11.24 42.50
C GLU A 209 6.78 10.31 41.36
N ARG A 210 5.46 10.09 41.24
CA ARG A 210 4.86 9.33 40.13
C ARG A 210 5.12 9.97 38.76
N ALA A 211 5.06 11.30 38.67
CA ALA A 211 5.36 12.00 37.43
C ALA A 211 6.83 11.83 37.01
N ILE A 212 7.77 11.85 37.97
CA ILE A 212 9.19 11.58 37.73
C ILE A 212 9.42 10.13 37.30
N GLU A 213 8.76 9.16 37.94
CA GLU A 213 8.85 7.74 37.59
C GLU A 213 8.38 7.47 36.15
N ASN A 214 7.23 8.04 35.76
CA ASN A 214 6.74 7.97 34.37
C ASN A 214 7.72 8.61 33.36
N ILE A 215 8.31 9.76 33.69
CA ILE A 215 9.30 10.42 32.83
C ILE A 215 10.56 9.55 32.67
N ASN A 216 11.02 8.91 33.74
CA ASN A 216 12.18 8.00 33.69
C ASN A 216 11.89 6.76 32.83
N GLN A 217 10.67 6.20 32.90
CA GLN A 217 10.28 5.09 32.03
C GLN A 217 10.32 5.51 30.55
N MET A 218 9.69 6.64 30.19
CA MET A 218 9.72 7.16 28.82
C MET A 218 11.15 7.47 28.33
N LEU A 219 12.06 7.83 29.24
CA LEU A 219 13.46 8.13 28.92
C LEU A 219 14.26 6.84 28.66
N ASN A 220 13.97 5.75 29.39
CA ASN A 220 14.55 4.44 29.12
C ASN A 220 14.08 3.89 27.76
N GLU A 221 12.76 3.92 27.49
CA GLU A 221 12.19 3.50 26.19
C GLU A 221 12.82 4.25 25.01
N LYS A 222 13.11 5.56 25.17
CA LYS A 222 13.83 6.35 24.18
C LYS A 222 15.30 5.97 24.03
N ASN A 223 15.99 5.62 25.11
CA ASN A 223 17.39 5.19 25.05
C ASN A 223 17.51 3.84 24.33
N GLU A 224 16.62 2.87 24.61
CA GLU A 224 16.57 1.59 23.90
C GLU A 224 16.34 1.78 22.39
N TYR A 225 15.42 2.68 22.01
CA TYR A 225 15.20 3.06 20.61
C TYR A 225 16.46 3.69 19.97
N ILE A 226 17.17 4.58 20.67
CA ILE A 226 18.42 5.19 20.17
C ILE A 226 19.50 4.13 19.96
N ASP A 227 19.67 3.18 20.89
CA ASP A 227 20.63 2.08 20.78
C ASP A 227 20.31 1.14 19.60
N GLU A 228 19.03 0.91 19.30
CA GLU A 228 18.60 0.16 18.11
C GLU A 228 18.89 0.91 16.81
N GLN A 229 18.60 2.22 16.76
CA GLN A 229 18.95 3.06 15.60
C GLN A 229 20.47 3.13 15.36
N GLN A 230 21.28 3.16 16.43
CA GLN A 230 22.74 3.18 16.32
C GLN A 230 23.27 1.86 15.72
N LYS A 231 22.76 0.70 16.16
CA LYS A 231 23.11 -0.61 15.57
C LYS A 231 22.73 -0.70 14.09
N ASN A 232 21.56 -0.19 13.72
CA ASN A 232 21.11 -0.15 12.33
C ASN A 232 22.01 0.76 11.48
N TYR A 233 22.42 1.91 12.00
CA TYR A 233 23.37 2.81 11.34
C TYR A 233 24.73 2.13 11.12
N ASP A 234 25.29 1.48 12.14
CA ASP A 234 26.59 0.80 12.04
C ASP A 234 26.55 -0.35 11.03
N TYR A 235 25.47 -1.16 11.01
CA TYR A 235 25.24 -2.20 9.99
C TYR A 235 25.15 -1.63 8.57
N LEU A 236 24.40 -0.53 8.37
CA LEU A 236 24.30 0.12 7.06
C LEU A 236 25.64 0.70 6.61
N LYS A 237 26.45 1.21 7.54
CA LYS A 237 27.79 1.72 7.28
C LYS A 237 28.73 0.61 6.81
N GLU A 238 28.82 -0.51 7.52
CA GLU A 238 29.61 -1.68 7.09
C GLU A 238 29.18 -2.20 5.71
N LYS A 239 27.86 -2.24 5.46
CA LYS A 239 27.31 -2.64 4.15
C LYS A 239 27.71 -1.65 3.04
N SER A 240 27.73 -0.35 3.32
CA SER A 240 28.18 0.68 2.38
C SER A 240 29.68 0.52 2.05
N GLU A 241 30.54 0.37 3.06
CA GLU A 241 31.97 0.16 2.88
C GLU A 241 32.27 -1.13 2.08
N SER A 242 31.50 -2.20 2.30
CA SER A 242 31.58 -3.43 1.51
C SER A 242 31.19 -3.23 0.05
N LEU A 243 30.14 -2.45 -0.23
CA LEU A 243 29.70 -2.13 -1.60
C LEU A 243 30.72 -1.24 -2.33
N GLU A 244 31.31 -0.25 -1.65
CA GLU A 244 32.38 0.57 -2.23
C GLU A 244 33.60 -0.26 -2.64
N SER A 245 33.99 -1.26 -1.83
CA SER A 245 35.06 -2.20 -2.19
C SER A 245 34.74 -2.98 -3.47
N LYS A 246 33.52 -3.53 -3.58
CA LYS A 246 33.07 -4.25 -4.78
C LYS A 246 33.01 -3.35 -6.02
N ILE A 247 32.57 -2.11 -5.87
CA ILE A 247 32.59 -1.11 -6.96
C ILE A 247 34.04 -0.82 -7.41
N GLY A 248 35.00 -0.82 -6.48
CA GLY A 248 36.43 -0.71 -6.78
C GLY A 248 36.95 -1.89 -7.61
N GLU A 249 36.58 -3.12 -7.24
CA GLU A 249 36.92 -4.35 -7.99
C GLU A 249 36.34 -4.34 -9.40
N ILE A 250 35.03 -4.07 -9.54
CA ILE A 250 34.34 -4.01 -10.84
C ILE A 250 34.98 -2.94 -11.75
N LYS A 251 35.33 -1.76 -11.22
CA LYS A 251 36.02 -0.71 -11.99
C LYS A 251 37.38 -1.15 -12.50
N LYS A 252 38.10 -1.98 -11.73
CA LYS A 252 39.39 -2.52 -12.13
C LYS A 252 39.23 -3.56 -13.25
N GLU A 253 38.31 -4.52 -13.09
CA GLU A 253 38.03 -5.52 -14.12
C GLU A 253 37.55 -4.88 -15.44
N LEU A 254 36.70 -3.85 -15.36
CA LEU A 254 36.24 -3.09 -16.52
C LEU A 254 37.42 -2.45 -17.27
N ASN A 255 38.39 -1.89 -16.54
CA ASN A 255 39.56 -1.25 -17.16
C ASN A 255 40.52 -2.28 -17.77
N ASP A 256 40.79 -3.39 -17.07
CA ASP A 256 41.61 -4.50 -17.57
C ASP A 256 40.99 -5.11 -18.85
N ASN A 257 39.66 -5.24 -18.89
CA ASN A 257 38.95 -5.73 -20.07
C ASN A 257 38.96 -4.70 -21.21
N LYS A 258 38.82 -3.40 -20.92
CA LYS A 258 38.94 -2.32 -21.91
C LYS A 258 40.30 -2.34 -22.61
N GLU A 259 41.40 -2.54 -21.87
CA GLU A 259 42.74 -2.67 -22.45
C GLU A 259 42.86 -3.92 -23.35
N LYS A 260 42.34 -5.08 -22.92
CA LYS A 260 42.31 -6.30 -23.76
C LYS A 260 41.53 -6.07 -25.07
N TRP A 261 40.37 -5.43 -25.00
CA TRP A 261 39.56 -5.12 -26.19
C TRP A 261 40.29 -4.16 -27.14
N GLN A 262 40.95 -3.12 -26.62
CA GLN A 262 41.78 -2.22 -27.45
C GLN A 262 42.92 -2.97 -28.15
N GLN A 263 43.62 -3.88 -27.46
CA GLN A 263 44.65 -4.72 -28.08
C GLN A 263 44.09 -5.63 -29.17
N ASN A 264 42.89 -6.21 -28.99
CA ASN A 264 42.25 -7.05 -29.99
C ASN A 264 41.81 -6.25 -31.22
N ILE A 265 41.27 -5.04 -31.05
CA ILE A 265 40.94 -4.13 -32.16
C ILE A 265 42.18 -3.78 -32.98
N ILE A 266 43.33 -3.54 -32.33
CA ILE A 266 44.60 -3.26 -33.04
C ILE A 266 45.05 -4.49 -33.86
N LYS A 267 44.95 -5.71 -33.31
CA LYS A 267 45.30 -6.95 -34.01
C LYS A 267 44.42 -7.19 -35.23
N GLU A 268 43.11 -7.03 -35.12
CA GLU A 268 42.20 -7.21 -36.26
C GLU A 268 42.38 -6.11 -37.32
N LYS A 269 42.64 -4.85 -36.94
CA LYS A 269 43.03 -3.81 -37.91
C LYS A 269 44.28 -4.18 -38.71
N GLN A 270 45.32 -4.70 -38.05
CA GLN A 270 46.54 -5.18 -38.71
C GLN A 270 46.28 -6.40 -39.63
N LYS A 271 45.31 -7.25 -39.29
CA LYS A 271 44.91 -8.41 -40.09
C LYS A 271 44.12 -7.98 -41.34
N ASN A 272 43.17 -7.05 -41.19
CA ASN A 272 42.43 -6.49 -42.33
C ASN A 272 43.38 -5.78 -43.31
N GLN A 273 44.32 -4.97 -42.83
CA GLN A 273 45.29 -4.30 -43.71
C GLN A 273 46.19 -5.28 -44.48
N LYS A 274 46.48 -6.46 -43.91
CA LYS A 274 47.18 -7.54 -44.65
C LYS A 274 46.28 -8.17 -45.72
N LEU A 275 44.98 -8.33 -45.45
CA LEU A 275 44.02 -8.87 -46.42
C LEU A 275 43.76 -7.89 -47.56
N GLU A 276 43.69 -6.58 -47.30
CA GLU A 276 43.59 -5.53 -48.31
C GLU A 276 44.77 -5.58 -49.29
N ASN A 277 46.01 -5.64 -48.78
CA ASN A 277 47.21 -5.78 -49.61
C ASN A 277 47.20 -7.06 -50.46
N ILE A 278 46.70 -8.19 -49.92
CA ILE A 278 46.56 -9.45 -50.67
C ILE A 278 45.50 -9.31 -51.77
N ASN A 279 44.37 -8.67 -51.49
CA ASN A 279 43.31 -8.43 -52.47
C ASN A 279 43.79 -7.51 -53.60
N GLU A 280 44.55 -6.45 -53.31
CA GLU A 280 45.15 -5.60 -54.34
C GLU A 280 46.07 -6.39 -55.29
N ASP A 281 46.94 -7.25 -54.74
CA ASP A 281 47.85 -8.06 -55.55
C ASP A 281 47.12 -9.16 -56.33
N GLN A 282 46.02 -9.71 -55.80
CA GLN A 282 45.15 -10.61 -56.54
C GLN A 282 44.41 -9.88 -57.69
N ASN A 283 43.90 -8.67 -57.46
CA ASN A 283 43.23 -7.88 -58.49
C ASN A 283 44.18 -7.52 -59.65
N LYS A 284 45.41 -7.07 -59.35
CA LYS A 284 46.46 -6.84 -60.38
C LYS A 284 46.74 -8.12 -61.20
N LYS A 285 46.65 -9.29 -60.57
CA LYS A 285 46.87 -10.58 -61.24
C LYS A 285 45.67 -11.01 -62.10
N ILE A 286 44.45 -10.69 -61.69
CA ILE A 286 43.23 -10.88 -62.49
C ILE A 286 43.31 -10.00 -63.74
N GLU A 287 43.58 -8.70 -63.58
CA GLU A 287 43.72 -7.74 -64.67
C GLU A 287 44.79 -8.17 -65.69
N TYR A 288 45.94 -8.68 -65.23
CA TYR A 288 46.96 -9.25 -66.11
C TYR A 288 46.45 -10.47 -66.91
N LEU A 289 45.72 -11.38 -66.26
CA LEU A 289 45.19 -12.60 -66.90
C LEU A 289 44.07 -12.29 -67.90
N GLU A 290 43.20 -11.33 -67.60
CA GLU A 290 42.15 -10.83 -68.52
C GLU A 290 42.76 -10.22 -69.77
N ASN A 291 43.80 -9.39 -69.62
CA ASN A 291 44.53 -8.81 -70.76
C ASN A 291 45.22 -9.87 -71.63
N GLU A 292 45.84 -10.89 -71.02
CA GLU A 292 46.45 -12.01 -71.76
C GLU A 292 45.39 -12.89 -72.47
N LEU A 293 44.22 -13.10 -71.83
CA LEU A 293 43.09 -13.82 -72.43
C LEU A 293 42.55 -13.08 -73.66
N ASN A 294 42.29 -11.77 -73.53
CA ASN A 294 41.80 -10.93 -74.61
C ASN A 294 42.77 -10.93 -75.80
N ARG A 295 44.07 -10.76 -75.55
CA ARG A 295 45.10 -10.84 -76.62
C ARG A 295 45.10 -12.19 -77.34
N ARG A 296 44.93 -13.30 -76.62
CA ARG A 296 44.84 -14.64 -77.23
C ARG A 296 43.57 -14.82 -78.04
N TYR A 297 42.44 -14.28 -77.55
CA TYR A 297 41.16 -14.31 -78.26
C TYR A 297 41.22 -13.50 -79.58
N GLU A 298 41.79 -12.30 -79.55
CA GLU A 298 42.01 -11.47 -80.75
C GLU A 298 42.89 -12.20 -81.79
N ASN A 299 44.02 -12.76 -81.35
CA ASN A 299 44.90 -13.55 -82.23
C ASN A 299 44.13 -14.72 -82.87
N TYR A 300 43.44 -15.54 -82.07
CA TYR A 300 42.69 -16.70 -82.56
C TYR A 300 41.54 -16.29 -83.50
N SER A 301 40.82 -15.21 -83.19
CA SER A 301 39.77 -14.66 -84.04
C SER A 301 40.33 -14.19 -85.39
N SER A 302 41.54 -13.62 -85.41
CA SER A 302 42.20 -13.17 -86.63
C SER A 302 42.62 -14.35 -87.52
N GLU A 303 43.22 -15.40 -86.92
CA GLU A 303 43.62 -16.63 -87.62
C GLU A 303 42.40 -17.37 -88.18
N TYR A 304 41.33 -17.49 -87.39
CA TYR A 304 40.09 -18.13 -87.83
C TYR A 304 39.43 -17.39 -89.00
N LYS A 305 39.40 -16.05 -88.95
CA LYS A 305 38.86 -15.23 -90.05
C LYS A 305 39.64 -15.44 -91.35
N VAL A 306 40.97 -15.38 -91.32
CA VAL A 306 41.83 -15.61 -92.50
C VAL A 306 41.62 -17.03 -93.07
N ARG A 307 41.42 -18.02 -92.20
CA ARG A 307 41.13 -19.40 -92.62
C ARG A 307 39.76 -19.51 -93.32
N TRP A 308 38.72 -18.93 -92.73
CA TRP A 308 37.37 -18.91 -93.28
C TRP A 308 37.29 -18.20 -94.64
N GLU A 309 37.95 -17.05 -94.78
CA GLU A 309 38.04 -16.31 -96.05
C GLU A 309 38.72 -17.17 -97.14
N LYS A 310 39.80 -17.88 -96.80
CA LYS A 310 40.53 -18.75 -97.74
C LYS A 310 39.74 -20.00 -98.14
N GLU A 311 39.01 -20.61 -97.21
CA GLU A 311 38.22 -21.82 -97.48
C GLU A 311 36.98 -21.48 -98.33
N ASN A 312 36.30 -20.36 -98.09
CA ASN A 312 35.14 -19.95 -98.87
C ASN A 312 35.47 -19.36 -100.25
N GLN A 313 36.64 -18.72 -100.44
CA GLN A 313 37.02 -18.20 -101.76
C GLN A 313 37.08 -19.32 -102.81
N LEU A 314 37.56 -20.51 -102.43
CA LEU A 314 37.61 -21.69 -103.32
C LEU A 314 36.21 -22.21 -103.72
N ILE A 315 35.20 -21.99 -102.86
CA ILE A 315 33.81 -22.35 -103.16
C ILE A 315 33.22 -21.33 -104.13
N ILE A 316 33.40 -20.04 -103.86
CA ILE A 316 32.93 -18.94 -104.72
C ILE A 316 33.52 -19.06 -106.14
N ASP A 317 34.82 -19.28 -106.28
CA ASP A 317 35.48 -19.41 -107.58
C ASP A 317 34.94 -20.62 -108.37
N ARG A 318 34.57 -21.71 -107.68
CA ARG A 318 33.97 -22.91 -108.28
C ARG A 318 32.53 -22.66 -108.74
N GLU A 319 31.70 -22.02 -107.93
CA GLU A 319 30.33 -21.67 -108.29
C GLU A 319 30.27 -20.69 -109.47
N ILE A 320 31.21 -19.73 -109.53
CA ILE A 320 31.37 -18.83 -110.68
C ILE A 320 31.73 -19.62 -111.94
N TYR A 321 32.63 -20.60 -111.86
CA TYR A 321 32.99 -21.45 -113.00
C TYR A 321 31.80 -22.30 -113.50
N GLU A 322 31.07 -22.94 -112.58
CA GLU A 322 29.89 -23.75 -112.91
C GLU A 322 28.77 -22.89 -113.52
N LYS A 323 28.51 -21.70 -112.96
CA LYS A 323 27.57 -20.72 -113.52
C LYS A 323 27.94 -20.32 -114.95
N ASN A 324 29.20 -19.97 -115.21
CA ASN A 324 29.66 -19.59 -116.55
C ASN A 324 29.52 -20.76 -117.55
N SER A 325 29.79 -21.99 -117.12
CA SER A 325 29.59 -23.21 -117.93
C SER A 325 28.10 -23.43 -118.27
N LEU A 326 27.22 -23.23 -117.29
CA LEU A 326 25.76 -23.31 -117.49
C LEU A 326 25.23 -22.22 -118.43
N GLU A 327 25.71 -20.98 -118.31
CA GLU A 327 25.35 -19.87 -119.21
C GLU A 327 25.78 -20.17 -120.66
N GLU A 328 26.98 -20.72 -120.87
CA GLU A 328 27.46 -21.13 -122.19
C GLU A 328 26.60 -22.27 -122.79
N ASN A 329 26.17 -23.23 -121.98
CA ASN A 329 25.25 -24.29 -122.41
C ASN A 329 23.85 -23.76 -122.72
N ILE A 330 23.31 -22.83 -121.93
CA ILE A 330 22.06 -22.11 -122.24
C ILE A 330 22.20 -21.35 -123.57
N ARG A 331 23.37 -20.77 -123.85
CA ARG A 331 23.65 -20.06 -125.12
C ARG A 331 23.62 -20.99 -126.33
N LYS A 332 24.18 -22.20 -126.20
CA LYS A 332 24.09 -23.27 -127.22
C LYS A 332 22.65 -23.72 -127.45
N LEU A 333 21.93 -24.07 -126.38
CA LEU A 333 20.51 -24.49 -126.45
C LEU A 333 19.62 -23.40 -127.06
N ARG A 334 19.85 -22.12 -126.75
CA ARG A 334 19.14 -20.99 -127.39
C ARG A 334 19.39 -20.92 -128.90
N LYS A 335 20.60 -21.29 -129.36
CA LYS A 335 20.95 -21.34 -130.78
C LYS A 335 20.26 -22.53 -131.46
N GLU A 336 20.28 -23.71 -130.87
CA GLU A 336 19.53 -24.89 -131.34
C GLU A 336 18.03 -24.61 -131.42
N VAL A 337 17.43 -24.00 -130.40
CA VAL A 337 16.02 -23.57 -130.42
C VAL A 337 15.74 -22.53 -131.52
N ALA A 338 16.69 -21.64 -131.82
CA ALA A 338 16.55 -20.68 -132.91
C ALA A 338 16.62 -21.36 -134.29
N ASP A 339 17.50 -22.35 -134.46
CA ASP A 339 17.65 -23.09 -135.71
C ASP A 339 16.47 -24.07 -135.92
N LEU A 340 16.01 -24.76 -134.87
CA LEU A 340 14.75 -25.52 -134.87
C LEU A 340 13.52 -24.63 -135.15
N LYS A 341 13.49 -23.38 -134.67
CA LYS A 341 12.44 -22.42 -135.02
C LYS A 341 12.47 -22.05 -136.51
N LYS A 342 13.65 -21.87 -137.12
CA LYS A 342 13.77 -21.68 -138.58
C LYS A 342 13.31 -22.93 -139.34
N GLU A 343 13.63 -24.12 -138.84
CA GLU A 343 13.18 -25.38 -139.42
C GLU A 343 11.65 -25.52 -139.34
N ILE A 344 11.04 -25.20 -138.20
CA ILE A 344 9.57 -25.13 -138.04
C ILE A 344 8.95 -24.09 -138.98
N ILE A 345 9.58 -22.93 -139.19
CA ILE A 345 9.11 -21.93 -140.17
C ILE A 345 9.19 -22.50 -141.59
N ASN A 346 10.32 -23.08 -142.00
CA ASN A 346 10.49 -23.70 -143.31
C ASN A 346 9.53 -24.88 -143.54
N LEU A 347 9.31 -25.73 -142.53
CA LEU A 347 8.30 -26.79 -142.56
C LEU A 347 6.87 -26.24 -142.62
N ASN A 348 6.59 -25.12 -141.95
CA ASN A 348 5.31 -24.42 -142.09
C ASN A 348 5.14 -23.77 -143.47
N GLU A 349 6.20 -23.27 -144.11
CA GLU A 349 6.18 -22.79 -145.50
C GLU A 349 5.99 -23.94 -146.50
N GLN A 350 6.60 -25.11 -146.25
CA GLN A 350 6.36 -26.32 -147.04
C GLN A 350 4.94 -26.85 -146.83
N LYS A 351 4.42 -26.78 -145.60
CA LYS A 351 3.01 -27.07 -145.27
C LYS A 351 2.08 -26.08 -145.95
N GLU A 352 2.40 -24.78 -145.99
CA GLU A 352 1.63 -23.78 -146.73
C GLU A 352 1.66 -24.03 -148.24
N LYS A 353 2.82 -24.36 -148.83
CA LYS A 353 2.92 -24.75 -150.25
C LYS A 353 2.09 -26.01 -150.54
N SER A 354 2.14 -26.99 -149.65
CA SER A 354 1.34 -28.21 -149.73
C SER A 354 -0.15 -27.91 -149.55
N GLN A 355 -0.52 -27.02 -148.64
CA GLN A 355 -1.89 -26.51 -148.44
C GLN A 355 -2.35 -25.61 -149.59
N LYS A 356 -1.47 -24.93 -150.32
CA LYS A 356 -1.82 -24.22 -151.58
C LYS A 356 -2.15 -25.22 -152.67
N LYS A 357 -1.35 -26.29 -152.86
CA LYS A 357 -1.73 -27.43 -153.72
C LYS A 357 -3.02 -28.11 -153.26
N LEU A 358 -3.22 -28.27 -151.96
CA LEU A 358 -4.46 -28.81 -151.38
C LEU A 358 -5.65 -27.84 -151.54
N LYS A 359 -5.40 -26.52 -151.62
CA LYS A 359 -6.41 -25.49 -151.97
C LYS A 359 -6.69 -25.43 -153.46
N GLU A 360 -5.74 -25.77 -154.33
CA GLU A 360 -5.98 -25.97 -155.77
C GLU A 360 -6.87 -27.21 -155.97
N TYR A 361 -6.55 -28.35 -155.34
CA TYR A 361 -7.44 -29.52 -155.29
C TYR A 361 -8.80 -29.21 -154.63
N ASN A 362 -8.81 -28.49 -153.50
CA ASN A 362 -10.04 -28.10 -152.84
C ASN A 362 -10.79 -26.98 -153.57
N SER A 363 -10.21 -26.27 -154.54
CA SER A 363 -10.97 -25.32 -155.37
C SER A 363 -11.85 -26.05 -156.38
N VAL A 364 -11.39 -27.20 -156.91
CA VAL A 364 -12.20 -28.16 -157.67
C VAL A 364 -13.31 -28.77 -156.80
N LEU A 365 -13.10 -28.84 -155.48
CA LEU A 365 -14.07 -29.31 -154.48
C LEU A 365 -14.91 -28.18 -153.84
N SER A 366 -14.56 -26.91 -154.06
CA SER A 366 -15.19 -25.74 -153.42
C SER A 366 -16.37 -25.20 -154.21
N ASP A 367 -16.49 -25.57 -155.50
CA ASP A 367 -17.75 -25.44 -156.24
C ASP A 367 -18.84 -26.39 -155.69
N PHE A 368 -18.47 -27.38 -154.86
CA PHE A 368 -19.39 -28.39 -154.31
C PHE A 368 -19.87 -28.11 -152.88
N ILE A 369 -19.07 -27.50 -152.00
CA ILE A 369 -19.41 -27.26 -150.58
C ILE A 369 -19.58 -25.76 -150.31
N ASN A 370 -20.50 -25.16 -151.06
CA ASN A 370 -20.72 -23.73 -151.16
C ASN A 370 -21.59 -23.16 -150.00
N ASN A 371 -21.29 -23.52 -148.73
CA ASN A 371 -22.12 -23.12 -147.60
C ASN A 371 -21.42 -23.04 -146.23
N ILE A 372 -21.67 -21.90 -145.57
CA ILE A 372 -21.87 -21.74 -144.11
C ILE A 372 -20.60 -21.83 -143.24
N ASP A 373 -20.01 -20.64 -143.13
CA ASP A 373 -19.61 -19.93 -141.90
C ASP A 373 -18.41 -20.46 -141.09
N LYS A 374 -17.21 -19.85 -141.18
CA LYS A 374 -16.84 -18.42 -141.03
C LYS A 374 -17.08 -17.86 -139.62
N LYS A 375 -16.06 -18.07 -138.78
CA LYS A 375 -15.51 -17.11 -137.80
C LYS A 375 -16.50 -16.44 -136.83
N LEU A 376 -16.46 -16.84 -135.56
CA LEU A 376 -16.28 -15.93 -134.42
C LEU A 376 -15.69 -16.77 -133.27
N ILE A 377 -14.36 -16.76 -133.12
CA ILE A 377 -13.63 -15.82 -132.24
C ILE A 377 -13.74 -16.29 -130.78
N GLU A 378 -12.77 -17.14 -130.42
CA GLU A 378 -11.60 -16.76 -129.62
C GLU A 378 -11.80 -16.02 -128.28
N SER A 379 -11.00 -16.49 -127.31
CA SER A 379 -10.19 -15.68 -126.37
C SER A 379 -10.79 -15.13 -125.07
N ALA A 380 -9.85 -14.90 -124.13
CA ALA A 380 -9.93 -14.26 -122.81
C ALA A 380 -10.60 -15.08 -121.68
N LEU A 381 -9.92 -15.65 -120.66
CA LEU A 381 -8.76 -15.31 -119.80
C LEU A 381 -9.13 -14.68 -118.44
N GLU A 382 -8.46 -15.19 -117.38
CA GLU A 382 -7.94 -14.45 -116.20
C GLU A 382 -8.92 -13.79 -115.18
N SER A 383 -8.58 -13.50 -113.89
CA SER A 383 -7.54 -13.99 -112.94
C SER A 383 -7.70 -13.33 -111.52
N SER A 384 -7.03 -13.87 -110.48
CA SER A 384 -6.39 -13.12 -109.33
C SER A 384 -7.27 -12.43 -108.22
N VAL A 385 -6.84 -11.91 -107.04
CA VAL A 385 -5.71 -12.20 -106.07
C VAL A 385 -5.90 -11.49 -104.67
N LEU A 386 -5.77 -12.25 -103.55
CA LEU A 386 -5.22 -11.98 -102.17
C LEU A 386 -5.39 -10.68 -101.30
N ASN A 387 -5.16 -10.91 -99.97
CA ASN A 387 -4.63 -10.05 -98.86
C ASN A 387 -5.59 -9.16 -98.01
N ILE A 388 -5.52 -9.00 -96.65
CA ILE A 388 -4.47 -8.96 -95.57
C ILE A 388 -3.90 -7.51 -95.39
N LYS A 389 -3.78 -6.86 -94.20
CA LYS A 389 -3.66 -7.22 -92.74
C LYS A 389 -4.07 -6.03 -91.80
N GLU A 390 -4.19 -6.18 -90.46
CA GLU A 390 -3.47 -5.35 -89.42
C GLU A 390 -3.70 -5.70 -87.92
N LEU A 391 -2.85 -5.15 -87.01
CA LEU A 391 -2.73 -5.42 -85.56
C LEU A 391 -2.92 -4.15 -84.70
N GLN A 392 -3.20 -4.31 -83.39
CA GLN A 392 -3.13 -3.23 -82.38
C GLN A 392 -2.28 -3.63 -81.16
N THR A 393 -1.65 -2.63 -80.54
CA THR A 393 -0.86 -2.72 -79.29
C THR A 393 -1.73 -2.50 -78.04
N LYS A 394 -1.32 -3.04 -76.89
CA LYS A 394 -1.96 -2.83 -75.58
C LYS A 394 -1.06 -2.04 -74.62
N GLU A 395 -1.68 -1.20 -73.80
CA GLU A 395 -1.06 -0.56 -72.64
C GLU A 395 -1.03 -1.54 -71.43
N ASN A 396 0.02 -1.46 -70.62
CA ASN A 396 0.15 -2.25 -69.39
C ASN A 396 -0.57 -1.55 -68.24
N ASN A 397 -1.78 -2.02 -67.92
CA ASN A 397 -2.47 -1.64 -66.69
C ASN A 397 -1.85 -2.35 -65.49
N MET A 398 -1.43 -1.60 -64.47
CA MET A 398 -1.19 -2.15 -63.13
C MET A 398 -2.55 -2.56 -62.53
N GLN A 399 -2.91 -3.84 -62.64
CA GLN A 399 -4.13 -4.40 -62.06
C GLN A 399 -3.84 -4.96 -60.66
N LEU A 400 -4.75 -4.73 -59.71
CA LEU A 400 -4.75 -5.40 -58.42
C LEU A 400 -4.91 -6.92 -58.61
N TYR A 401 -4.14 -7.71 -57.85
CA TYR A 401 -4.40 -9.15 -57.75
C TYR A 401 -5.37 -9.39 -56.60
N ILE A 402 -6.58 -9.87 -56.92
CA ILE A 402 -7.65 -10.14 -55.96
C ILE A 402 -7.96 -11.63 -55.98
N LYS A 403 -7.91 -12.28 -54.81
CA LYS A 403 -8.34 -13.66 -54.61
C LYS A 403 -9.51 -13.69 -53.63
N HIS A 404 -10.68 -14.06 -54.15
CA HIS A 404 -11.93 -14.12 -53.40
C HIS A 404 -11.91 -15.13 -52.24
N GLN A 405 -12.70 -14.82 -51.22
CA GLN A 405 -12.96 -15.63 -50.05
C GLN A 405 -13.58 -16.99 -50.41
N THR A 406 -13.25 -18.02 -49.63
CA THR A 406 -13.87 -19.35 -49.71
C THR A 406 -14.60 -19.64 -48.41
N LYS A 407 -15.94 -19.69 -48.47
CA LYS A 407 -16.81 -20.07 -47.34
C LYS A 407 -16.77 -21.58 -47.11
N CYS A 408 -16.67 -22.03 -45.87
CA CYS A 408 -16.74 -23.45 -45.55
C CYS A 408 -18.20 -23.92 -45.46
N ASN A 409 -18.48 -25.14 -45.96
CA ASN A 409 -19.81 -25.77 -45.86
C ASN A 409 -20.06 -26.41 -44.48
N LYS A 410 -19.02 -26.55 -43.66
CA LYS A 410 -19.09 -27.01 -42.27
C LYS A 410 -18.48 -25.93 -41.40
N ILE A 411 -19.32 -25.19 -40.70
CA ILE A 411 -18.93 -24.18 -39.74
C ILE A 411 -19.39 -24.69 -38.38
N ASP A 412 -18.46 -24.81 -37.45
CA ASP A 412 -18.78 -25.09 -36.06
C ASP A 412 -19.33 -23.79 -35.44
N LEU A 413 -20.60 -23.83 -35.07
CA LEU A 413 -21.23 -22.75 -34.32
C LEU A 413 -20.81 -22.92 -32.86
N CYS A 414 -19.94 -22.03 -32.36
CA CYS A 414 -19.73 -21.82 -30.93
C CYS A 414 -21.11 -21.55 -30.29
N LYS A 415 -21.49 -22.34 -29.29
CA LYS A 415 -22.86 -22.30 -28.72
C LYS A 415 -22.90 -21.69 -27.32
N GLY A 416 -21.76 -21.28 -26.78
CA GLY A 416 -21.65 -20.52 -25.55
C GLY A 416 -21.38 -19.03 -25.78
N ILE A 417 -21.58 -18.24 -24.72
CA ILE A 417 -20.94 -16.92 -24.55
C ILE A 417 -19.56 -17.15 -23.90
N ASP A 418 -18.94 -18.30 -24.16
CA ASP A 418 -17.71 -18.72 -23.50
C ASP A 418 -16.53 -18.18 -24.29
N LYS A 419 -15.85 -17.17 -23.72
CA LYS A 419 -14.79 -16.41 -24.42
C LYS A 419 -13.64 -17.32 -24.87
N TYR A 420 -13.42 -18.42 -24.15
CA TYR A 420 -12.37 -19.38 -24.43
C TYR A 420 -12.62 -20.24 -25.68
N GLU A 421 -13.88 -20.49 -26.11
CA GLU A 421 -14.17 -21.30 -27.33
C GLU A 421 -13.57 -20.70 -28.61
N TRP A 422 -13.57 -19.36 -28.74
CA TRP A 422 -12.97 -18.70 -29.91
C TRP A 422 -11.45 -18.63 -29.79
N SER A 423 -10.92 -18.41 -28.59
CA SER A 423 -9.47 -18.40 -28.37
C SER A 423 -8.85 -19.78 -28.66
N ASP A 424 -9.44 -20.85 -28.13
CA ASP A 424 -9.07 -22.24 -28.47
C ASP A 424 -9.10 -22.48 -29.99
N THR A 425 -10.08 -21.93 -30.69
CA THR A 425 -10.21 -22.08 -32.15
C THR A 425 -9.09 -21.35 -32.92
N ILE A 426 -8.68 -20.16 -32.49
CA ILE A 426 -7.53 -19.45 -33.07
C ILE A 426 -6.23 -20.18 -32.71
N SER A 427 -6.02 -20.54 -31.44
CA SER A 427 -4.82 -21.26 -30.97
C SER A 427 -4.61 -22.58 -31.72
N LEU A 428 -5.67 -23.40 -31.89
CA LEU A 428 -5.62 -24.61 -32.72
C LEU A 428 -5.29 -24.30 -34.19
N ASN A 429 -5.82 -23.22 -34.75
CA ASN A 429 -5.48 -22.80 -36.12
C ASN A 429 -4.02 -22.30 -36.24
N LEU A 430 -3.48 -21.66 -35.20
CA LEU A 430 -2.07 -21.26 -35.11
C LEU A 430 -1.15 -22.49 -34.99
N GLU A 431 -1.52 -23.47 -34.17
CA GLU A 431 -0.83 -24.78 -34.08
C GLU A 431 -0.84 -25.49 -35.45
N ASN A 432 -1.97 -25.53 -36.14
CA ASN A 432 -2.11 -26.15 -37.46
C ASN A 432 -1.27 -25.49 -38.58
N ILE A 433 -0.90 -24.21 -38.43
CA ILE A 433 0.06 -23.53 -39.33
C ILE A 433 1.51 -23.61 -38.83
N GLY A 434 1.75 -24.20 -37.66
CA GLY A 434 3.07 -24.53 -37.12
C GLY A 434 3.59 -23.62 -36.02
N VAL A 435 2.74 -22.79 -35.40
CA VAL A 435 3.14 -21.96 -34.24
C VAL A 435 3.42 -22.85 -33.04
N GLY A 436 4.65 -22.78 -32.50
CA GLY A 436 5.13 -23.70 -31.46
C GLY A 436 4.91 -23.23 -30.02
N ARG A 437 5.09 -21.94 -29.75
CA ARG A 437 5.03 -21.31 -28.42
C ARG A 437 4.08 -20.12 -28.42
N ASP A 438 3.66 -19.73 -27.22
CA ASP A 438 2.92 -18.49 -26.92
C ASP A 438 1.62 -18.33 -27.74
N ARG A 439 1.07 -19.45 -28.25
CA ARG A 439 -0.05 -19.50 -29.20
C ARG A 439 -1.38 -19.08 -28.58
N ASP A 440 -1.52 -19.31 -27.28
CA ASP A 440 -2.72 -18.99 -26.50
C ASP A 440 -2.69 -17.47 -26.22
N GLU A 441 -1.53 -16.94 -25.78
CA GLU A 441 -1.30 -15.50 -25.67
C GLU A 441 -1.50 -14.76 -27.01
N TRP A 442 -1.00 -15.30 -28.13
CA TRP A 442 -1.24 -14.73 -29.46
C TRP A 442 -2.71 -14.72 -29.85
N SER A 443 -3.47 -15.73 -29.43
CA SER A 443 -4.89 -15.86 -29.70
C SER A 443 -5.70 -14.80 -28.95
N ASP A 444 -5.50 -14.68 -27.64
CA ASP A 444 -6.20 -13.69 -26.81
C ASP A 444 -5.81 -12.26 -27.17
N TYR A 445 -4.55 -12.04 -27.57
CA TYR A 445 -4.09 -10.77 -28.12
C TYR A 445 -4.80 -10.44 -29.44
N VAL A 446 -4.90 -11.38 -30.40
CA VAL A 446 -5.66 -11.17 -31.65
C VAL A 446 -7.11 -10.79 -31.36
N ILE A 447 -7.80 -11.53 -30.48
CA ILE A 447 -9.20 -11.24 -30.13
C ILE A 447 -9.32 -9.83 -29.53
N SER A 448 -8.38 -9.44 -28.67
CA SER A 448 -8.36 -8.13 -28.01
C SER A 448 -8.07 -6.97 -28.99
N VAL A 449 -7.18 -7.18 -29.96
CA VAL A 449 -6.91 -6.22 -31.06
C VAL A 449 -8.17 -6.00 -31.90
N LEU A 450 -8.86 -7.08 -32.28
CA LEU A 450 -10.09 -7.00 -33.05
C LEU A 450 -11.23 -6.35 -32.24
N ALA A 451 -11.31 -6.61 -30.94
CA ALA A 451 -12.25 -5.96 -30.03
C ALA A 451 -11.95 -4.46 -29.88
N ALA A 452 -10.66 -4.08 -29.79
CA ALA A 452 -10.21 -2.69 -29.77
C ALA A 452 -10.43 -1.92 -31.09
N LYS A 453 -10.99 -2.56 -32.13
CA LYS A 453 -11.09 -2.01 -33.50
C LYS A 453 -9.75 -1.57 -34.09
N MET A 454 -8.64 -2.12 -33.60
CA MET A 454 -7.34 -1.89 -34.21
C MET A 454 -7.14 -2.84 -35.40
N ILE A 455 -6.32 -2.42 -36.36
CA ILE A 455 -5.99 -3.21 -37.55
C ILE A 455 -4.80 -4.11 -37.21
N PRO A 456 -4.93 -5.44 -37.30
CA PRO A 456 -3.80 -6.33 -37.14
C PRO A 456 -2.81 -6.18 -38.31
N LEU A 457 -1.57 -5.81 -38.00
CA LEU A 457 -0.43 -5.81 -38.90
C LEU A 457 0.38 -7.09 -38.67
N ILE A 458 0.21 -8.07 -39.54
CA ILE A 458 0.85 -9.39 -39.45
C ILE A 458 2.21 -9.34 -40.16
N VAL A 459 3.28 -9.64 -39.44
CA VAL A 459 4.66 -9.42 -39.90
C VAL A 459 5.46 -10.72 -39.94
N GLY A 460 6.30 -10.85 -40.97
CA GLY A 460 7.28 -11.92 -41.10
C GLY A 460 6.80 -13.10 -41.94
N CYS A 461 6.99 -14.32 -41.44
CA CYS A 461 6.73 -15.55 -42.20
C CYS A 461 5.25 -15.98 -42.13
N LYS A 462 4.75 -16.54 -43.24
CA LYS A 462 3.39 -17.12 -43.36
C LYS A 462 2.24 -16.18 -42.95
N THR A 463 2.38 -14.87 -43.17
CA THR A 463 1.35 -13.86 -42.87
C THR A 463 -0.04 -14.21 -43.41
N ARG A 464 -0.09 -14.76 -44.63
CA ARG A 464 -1.30 -15.27 -45.30
C ARG A 464 -1.97 -16.43 -44.54
N GLU A 465 -1.20 -17.32 -43.92
CA GLU A 465 -1.70 -18.46 -43.16
C GLU A 465 -2.22 -18.02 -41.78
N ILE A 466 -1.55 -17.06 -41.14
CA ILE A 466 -2.05 -16.40 -39.92
C ILE A 466 -3.38 -15.68 -40.22
N ALA A 467 -3.43 -14.89 -41.30
CA ALA A 467 -4.67 -14.21 -41.72
C ALA A 467 -5.82 -15.20 -42.02
N LYS A 468 -5.52 -16.38 -42.57
CA LYS A 468 -6.50 -17.47 -42.71
C LYS A 468 -6.92 -18.04 -41.37
N ALA A 469 -6.00 -18.29 -40.43
CA ALA A 469 -6.32 -18.78 -39.10
C ALA A 469 -7.34 -17.88 -38.38
N ILE A 470 -7.09 -16.56 -38.42
CA ILE A 470 -8.00 -15.53 -37.90
C ILE A 470 -9.34 -15.57 -38.65
N SER A 471 -9.33 -15.45 -39.98
CA SER A 471 -10.57 -15.40 -40.78
C SER A 471 -11.45 -16.65 -40.67
N CYS A 472 -10.84 -17.84 -40.66
CA CYS A 472 -11.58 -19.10 -40.54
C CYS A 472 -12.24 -19.21 -39.16
N SER A 473 -11.57 -18.74 -38.10
CA SER A 473 -12.13 -18.71 -36.73
C SER A 473 -13.24 -17.66 -36.54
N TYR A 474 -13.17 -16.53 -37.24
CA TYR A 474 -14.08 -15.41 -37.03
C TYR A 474 -15.33 -15.47 -37.91
N ALA A 475 -15.16 -15.85 -39.19
CA ALA A 475 -16.15 -15.64 -40.23
C ALA A 475 -16.61 -16.92 -40.94
N GLY A 476 -16.01 -18.08 -40.62
CA GLY A 476 -16.26 -19.35 -41.32
C GLY A 476 -15.75 -19.38 -42.76
N GLU A 477 -14.87 -18.45 -43.14
CA GLU A 477 -14.34 -18.29 -44.50
C GLU A 477 -12.87 -17.87 -44.50
N THR A 478 -12.14 -18.14 -45.59
CA THR A 478 -10.82 -17.56 -45.83
C THR A 478 -10.94 -16.07 -46.16
N PRO A 479 -9.94 -15.21 -45.91
CA PRO A 479 -10.07 -13.78 -46.21
C PRO A 479 -10.13 -13.54 -47.72
N LEU A 480 -10.73 -12.41 -48.14
CA LEU A 480 -10.47 -11.81 -49.44
C LEU A 480 -9.02 -11.30 -49.43
N ILE A 481 -8.18 -11.77 -50.35
CA ILE A 481 -6.78 -11.37 -50.40
C ILE A 481 -6.60 -10.36 -51.55
N ILE A 482 -6.04 -9.20 -51.23
CA ILE A 482 -5.67 -8.15 -52.18
C ILE A 482 -4.15 -7.98 -52.11
N THR A 483 -3.42 -8.36 -53.17
CA THR A 483 -1.97 -8.13 -53.25
C THR A 483 -1.70 -6.85 -54.05
N LEU A 484 -0.97 -5.90 -53.45
CA LEU A 484 -0.68 -4.62 -54.09
C LEU A 484 0.56 -4.70 -55.00
N PRO A 485 0.56 -4.04 -56.17
CA PRO A 485 1.76 -3.84 -56.97
C PRO A 485 2.65 -2.73 -56.37
N ALA A 486 3.96 -2.80 -56.61
CA ALA A 486 4.91 -1.77 -56.18
C ALA A 486 4.54 -0.38 -56.74
N GLY A 487 4.52 0.63 -55.86
CA GLY A 487 4.14 2.00 -56.20
C GLY A 487 2.62 2.24 -56.28
N TYR A 488 1.79 1.34 -55.75
CA TYR A 488 0.34 1.54 -55.71
C TYR A 488 -0.03 2.82 -54.94
N SER A 489 -1.04 3.55 -55.42
CA SER A 489 -1.39 4.87 -54.88
C SER A 489 -2.89 5.18 -54.89
N LYS A 490 -3.73 4.26 -55.38
CA LYS A 490 -5.17 4.49 -55.52
C LYS A 490 -5.95 4.05 -54.28
N ILE A 491 -5.82 4.80 -53.18
CA ILE A 491 -6.49 4.45 -51.92
C ILE A 491 -8.02 4.31 -52.05
N ASN A 492 -8.67 5.16 -52.87
CA ASN A 492 -10.12 5.10 -53.07
C ASN A 492 -10.58 3.77 -53.66
N GLU A 493 -9.79 3.14 -54.55
CA GLU A 493 -10.11 1.84 -55.14
C GLU A 493 -10.05 0.72 -54.06
N LEU A 494 -9.23 0.86 -53.02
CA LEU A 494 -9.21 -0.04 -51.85
C LEU A 494 -10.38 0.20 -50.90
N ILE A 495 -10.79 1.46 -50.69
CA ILE A 495 -11.97 1.83 -49.90
C ILE A 495 -13.25 1.30 -50.58
N ASP A 496 -13.37 1.50 -51.90
CA ASP A 496 -14.45 0.94 -52.70
C ASP A 496 -14.49 -0.59 -52.61
N LEU A 497 -13.34 -1.27 -52.66
CA LEU A 497 -13.27 -2.73 -52.46
C LEU A 497 -13.67 -3.14 -51.04
N TYR A 498 -13.29 -2.38 -50.01
CA TYR A 498 -13.67 -2.63 -48.62
C TYR A 498 -15.20 -2.62 -48.43
N HIS A 499 -15.87 -1.56 -48.90
CA HIS A 499 -17.33 -1.45 -48.77
C HIS A 499 -18.08 -2.45 -49.66
N ASN A 500 -17.68 -2.60 -50.93
CA ASN A 500 -18.43 -3.43 -51.90
C ASN A 500 -18.15 -4.94 -51.79
N SER A 501 -17.13 -5.37 -51.04
CA SER A 501 -16.85 -6.78 -50.79
C SER A 501 -17.92 -7.47 -49.94
N GLU A 502 -18.29 -8.70 -50.32
CA GLU A 502 -19.10 -9.63 -49.51
C GLU A 502 -18.30 -10.35 -48.40
N ALA A 503 -16.97 -10.21 -48.37
CA ALA A 503 -16.12 -10.87 -47.37
C ALA A 503 -16.18 -10.14 -46.03
N LYS A 504 -16.26 -10.89 -44.94
CA LYS A 504 -16.14 -10.37 -43.57
C LYS A 504 -14.70 -10.02 -43.20
N ILE A 505 -13.70 -10.71 -43.76
CA ILE A 505 -12.28 -10.34 -43.59
C ILE A 505 -11.63 -10.04 -44.94
N ILE A 506 -10.88 -8.95 -44.99
CA ILE A 506 -10.05 -8.54 -46.13
C ILE A 506 -8.59 -8.45 -45.67
N LEU A 507 -7.69 -9.18 -46.32
CA LEU A 507 -6.25 -9.09 -46.16
C LEU A 507 -5.65 -8.25 -47.28
N ILE A 508 -4.96 -7.17 -46.93
CA ILE A 508 -4.14 -6.39 -47.86
C ILE A 508 -2.69 -6.83 -47.68
N GLU A 509 -2.18 -7.57 -48.67
CA GLU A 509 -0.83 -8.13 -48.61
C GLU A 509 0.23 -7.11 -48.97
N ASN A 510 1.26 -7.05 -48.13
CA ASN A 510 2.47 -6.25 -48.30
C ASN A 510 2.16 -4.76 -48.51
N ALA A 511 1.16 -4.23 -47.80
CA ALA A 511 0.80 -2.81 -47.92
C ALA A 511 1.97 -1.89 -47.52
N ILE A 512 2.71 -2.30 -46.49
CA ILE A 512 3.92 -1.63 -46.01
C ILE A 512 5.07 -1.94 -46.97
N GLY A 513 5.77 -0.91 -47.45
CA GLY A 513 6.85 -1.02 -48.43
C GLY A 513 6.42 -1.11 -49.91
N GLN A 514 5.17 -1.47 -50.24
CA GLN A 514 4.67 -1.46 -51.63
C GLN A 514 3.93 -0.16 -52.00
N MET A 515 3.40 0.57 -51.03
CA MET A 515 2.80 1.90 -51.22
C MET A 515 3.22 2.86 -50.12
N ASN A 516 3.11 4.17 -50.37
CA ASN A 516 3.33 5.16 -49.32
C ASN A 516 2.28 4.97 -48.21
N GLU A 517 2.74 4.63 -47.02
CA GLU A 517 1.94 4.23 -45.88
C GLU A 517 1.03 5.37 -45.39
N SER A 518 1.43 6.62 -45.62
CA SER A 518 0.61 7.81 -45.31
C SER A 518 -0.68 7.86 -46.16
N LEU A 519 -0.69 7.22 -47.34
CA LEU A 519 -1.88 7.09 -48.18
C LEU A 519 -2.88 6.06 -47.66
N MET A 520 -2.51 5.20 -46.69
CA MET A 520 -3.44 4.23 -46.09
C MET A 520 -4.30 4.84 -44.97
N LEU A 521 -3.91 5.98 -44.41
CA LEU A 521 -4.61 6.63 -43.29
C LEU A 521 -6.13 6.83 -43.53
N PRO A 522 -6.63 7.19 -44.73
CA PRO A 522 -8.07 7.27 -44.98
C PRO A 522 -8.79 5.93 -44.81
N LEU A 523 -8.21 4.82 -45.30
CA LEU A 523 -8.78 3.48 -45.12
C LEU A 523 -8.71 3.02 -43.66
N PHE A 524 -7.65 3.41 -42.93
CA PHE A 524 -7.52 3.09 -41.51
C PHE A 524 -8.64 3.77 -40.71
N LYS A 525 -8.86 5.07 -40.93
CA LYS A 525 -9.95 5.82 -40.32
C LYS A 525 -11.32 5.26 -40.67
N GLU A 526 -11.55 4.95 -41.93
CA GLU A 526 -12.81 4.34 -42.39
C GLU A 526 -13.11 3.01 -41.66
N TYR A 527 -12.09 2.21 -41.34
CA TYR A 527 -12.28 1.00 -40.53
C TYR A 527 -12.48 1.29 -39.03
N THR A 528 -11.63 2.13 -38.43
CA THR A 528 -11.64 2.37 -36.98
C THR A 528 -12.85 3.20 -36.52
N GLU A 529 -13.31 4.14 -37.36
CA GLU A 529 -14.39 5.09 -37.05
C GLU A 529 -15.77 4.60 -37.53
N SER A 530 -15.85 3.58 -38.39
CA SER A 530 -17.12 3.06 -38.93
C SER A 530 -17.98 2.30 -37.92
N GLU A 531 -19.30 2.42 -38.07
CA GLU A 531 -20.31 1.65 -37.34
C GLU A 531 -20.39 0.17 -37.81
N GLU A 532 -19.77 -0.21 -38.93
CA GLU A 532 -19.82 -1.57 -39.46
C GLU A 532 -18.94 -2.54 -38.64
N ASP A 533 -19.49 -3.09 -37.56
CA ASP A 533 -18.77 -3.98 -36.66
C ASP A 533 -18.33 -5.33 -37.26
N ASN A 534 -18.89 -5.72 -38.41
CA ASN A 534 -18.75 -7.08 -38.96
C ASN A 534 -17.54 -7.29 -39.87
N LYS A 535 -17.01 -6.23 -40.48
CA LYS A 535 -15.86 -6.31 -41.38
C LYS A 535 -14.57 -6.10 -40.61
N ILE A 536 -13.52 -6.79 -41.05
CA ILE A 536 -12.16 -6.70 -40.48
C ILE A 536 -11.18 -6.49 -41.63
N ILE A 537 -10.32 -5.48 -41.49
CA ILE A 537 -9.12 -5.33 -42.33
C ILE A 537 -7.94 -5.96 -41.59
N LEU A 538 -7.18 -6.80 -42.31
CA LEU A 538 -5.88 -7.30 -41.92
C LEU A 538 -4.84 -6.74 -42.90
N ILE A 539 -3.64 -6.44 -42.41
CA ILE A 539 -2.52 -6.01 -43.26
C ILE A 539 -1.36 -6.98 -43.04
N SER A 540 -0.58 -7.27 -44.09
CA SER A 540 0.70 -7.96 -43.92
C SER A 540 1.91 -7.11 -44.31
N CYS A 541 3.05 -7.45 -43.69
CA CYS A 541 4.38 -7.10 -44.16
C CYS A 541 5.29 -8.34 -44.12
N GLU A 542 6.16 -8.53 -45.10
CA GLU A 542 7.10 -9.67 -45.11
C GLU A 542 8.29 -9.49 -44.16
N ASP A 543 8.63 -8.25 -43.81
CA ASP A 543 9.84 -7.90 -43.06
C ASP A 543 9.56 -6.86 -41.96
N ILE A 544 10.09 -7.10 -40.76
CA ILE A 544 9.98 -6.21 -39.60
C ILE A 544 10.80 -4.93 -39.79
N ASP A 545 11.87 -4.96 -40.59
CA ASP A 545 12.67 -3.77 -40.90
C ASP A 545 11.89 -2.72 -41.69
N MET A 546 10.86 -3.13 -42.44
CA MET A 546 9.94 -2.19 -43.11
C MET A 546 8.98 -1.51 -42.13
N VAL A 547 8.63 -2.19 -41.04
CA VAL A 547 7.78 -1.64 -39.96
C VAL A 547 8.55 -0.57 -39.18
N ASN A 548 9.86 -0.76 -39.00
CA ASN A 548 10.76 0.24 -38.41
C ASN A 548 10.87 1.54 -39.23
N LEU A 549 10.46 1.53 -40.50
CA LEU A 549 10.42 2.72 -41.38
C LEU A 549 9.05 3.42 -41.40
N MET A 550 8.03 2.85 -40.76
CA MET A 550 6.70 3.43 -40.73
C MET A 550 6.64 4.70 -39.84
N PRO A 551 5.87 5.73 -40.24
CA PRO A 551 5.57 6.86 -39.36
C PRO A 551 4.88 6.43 -38.05
N SER A 552 5.34 6.96 -36.92
CA SER A 552 4.85 6.60 -35.56
C SER A 552 3.33 6.72 -35.39
N TYR A 553 2.73 7.77 -35.95
CA TYR A 553 1.30 8.03 -35.88
C TYR A 553 0.43 6.92 -36.51
N LEU A 554 0.96 6.05 -37.38
CA LEU A 554 0.19 4.93 -37.93
C LEU A 554 -0.06 3.83 -36.89
N PHE A 555 0.81 3.69 -35.88
CA PHE A 555 0.59 2.74 -34.79
C PHE A 555 -0.60 3.11 -33.89
N GLU A 556 -1.18 4.29 -34.01
CA GLU A 556 -2.50 4.60 -33.40
C GLU A 556 -3.60 3.68 -33.94
N TYR A 557 -3.50 3.25 -35.20
CA TYR A 557 -4.50 2.43 -35.89
C TYR A 557 -4.07 0.95 -35.99
N LEU A 558 -2.77 0.67 -35.90
CA LEU A 558 -2.16 -0.63 -36.14
C LEU A 558 -1.67 -1.31 -34.86
N ALA A 559 -1.99 -2.59 -34.72
CA ALA A 559 -1.46 -3.49 -33.68
C ALA A 559 -0.55 -4.54 -34.31
N LEU A 560 0.67 -4.69 -33.79
CA LEU A 560 1.69 -5.58 -34.37
C LEU A 560 1.40 -7.05 -34.03
N ILE A 561 1.58 -7.95 -35.00
CA ILE A 561 1.58 -9.41 -34.81
C ILE A 561 2.83 -9.98 -35.47
N GLU A 562 3.85 -10.30 -34.68
CA GLU A 562 5.14 -10.85 -35.12
C GLU A 562 5.37 -12.24 -34.52
N ILE A 563 4.91 -13.30 -35.20
CA ILE A 563 5.06 -14.68 -34.71
C ILE A 563 6.36 -15.29 -35.26
N LEU A 564 7.36 -15.47 -34.39
CA LEU A 564 8.71 -15.93 -34.79
C LEU A 564 8.88 -17.47 -34.84
N ASP A 565 8.33 -18.23 -33.88
CA ASP A 565 8.47 -19.72 -33.86
C ASP A 565 7.39 -20.40 -34.71
N ILE A 566 7.49 -20.24 -36.04
CA ILE A 566 6.64 -20.91 -37.02
C ILE A 566 7.42 -22.02 -37.74
N ARG A 567 7.07 -23.27 -37.43
CA ARG A 567 7.69 -24.45 -38.07
C ARG A 567 7.11 -24.71 -39.47
N PRO A 568 7.88 -25.28 -40.40
CA PRO A 568 7.34 -25.71 -41.70
C PRO A 568 6.32 -26.85 -41.49
N VAL A 569 5.14 -26.72 -42.09
CA VAL A 569 4.05 -27.72 -42.05
C VAL A 569 3.62 -28.00 -43.48
N ILE A 570 3.40 -29.28 -43.81
CA ILE A 570 3.15 -29.73 -45.19
C ILE A 570 1.73 -29.36 -45.68
N GLN A 571 0.75 -29.36 -44.77
CA GLN A 571 -0.63 -29.03 -45.07
C GLN A 571 -1.30 -28.42 -43.83
N CYS A 572 -1.94 -27.26 -44.00
CA CYS A 572 -2.69 -26.59 -42.94
C CYS A 572 -4.18 -26.91 -43.08
N ASN A 573 -4.77 -27.52 -42.06
CA ASN A 573 -6.22 -27.65 -41.93
C ASN A 573 -6.70 -26.55 -40.98
N TYR A 574 -7.76 -25.84 -41.34
CA TYR A 574 -8.36 -24.81 -40.49
C TYR A 574 -9.67 -25.31 -39.91
N ASN A 575 -9.88 -25.04 -38.62
CA ASN A 575 -11.17 -25.10 -37.96
C ASN A 575 -11.94 -23.83 -38.35
N TYR A 576 -13.18 -24.00 -38.80
CA TYR A 576 -14.03 -22.91 -39.30
C TYR A 576 -15.17 -22.64 -38.32
N ALA A 577 -15.24 -21.43 -37.79
CA ALA A 577 -16.26 -20.97 -36.86
C ALA A 577 -16.77 -19.57 -37.24
N ASP A 578 -17.99 -19.21 -36.83
CA ASP A 578 -18.55 -17.86 -36.99
C ASP A 578 -18.72 -17.19 -35.63
N ASN A 579 -17.71 -16.41 -35.24
CA ASN A 579 -17.64 -15.69 -33.97
C ASN A 579 -17.98 -14.20 -34.12
N THR A 580 -18.71 -13.81 -35.17
CA THR A 580 -19.15 -12.42 -35.40
C THR A 580 -20.01 -11.86 -34.27
N GLU A 581 -20.95 -12.64 -33.74
CA GLU A 581 -21.79 -12.22 -32.60
C GLU A 581 -20.98 -12.11 -31.31
N MET A 582 -20.01 -13.00 -31.13
CA MET A 582 -19.10 -13.03 -30.00
C MET A 582 -18.21 -11.79 -29.94
N LEU A 583 -17.59 -11.38 -31.07
CA LEU A 583 -16.83 -10.13 -31.16
C LEU A 583 -17.68 -8.91 -30.77
N ARG A 584 -18.93 -8.83 -31.24
CA ARG A 584 -19.86 -7.76 -30.85
C ARG A 584 -20.20 -7.80 -29.35
N SER A 585 -20.27 -8.97 -28.74
CA SER A 585 -20.51 -9.10 -27.30
C SER A 585 -19.29 -8.64 -26.48
N ILE A 586 -18.08 -8.97 -26.93
CA ILE A 586 -16.83 -8.52 -26.31
C ILE A 586 -16.75 -7.00 -26.41
N ARG A 587 -16.94 -6.41 -27.61
CA ARG A 587 -16.97 -4.95 -27.84
C ARG A 587 -17.98 -4.15 -26.99
N LYS A 588 -19.02 -4.81 -26.48
CA LYS A 588 -20.05 -4.19 -25.62
C LYS A 588 -19.82 -4.41 -24.12
N SER A 589 -18.72 -5.06 -23.74
CA SER A 589 -18.35 -5.24 -22.33
C SER A 589 -18.05 -3.91 -21.67
N GLU A 590 -18.36 -3.78 -20.38
CA GLU A 590 -17.85 -2.67 -19.56
C GLU A 590 -16.36 -2.90 -19.28
N LEU A 591 -15.52 -1.89 -19.57
CA LEU A 591 -14.06 -1.98 -19.51
C LEU A 591 -13.48 -0.96 -18.54
N ASN A 592 -12.48 -1.35 -17.75
CA ASN A 592 -11.74 -0.43 -16.89
C ASN A 592 -10.50 0.15 -17.60
N ILE A 593 -10.73 0.95 -18.65
CA ILE A 593 -9.67 1.53 -19.48
C ILE A 593 -8.75 2.46 -18.65
N GLU A 594 -9.27 3.15 -17.63
CA GLU A 594 -8.48 4.06 -16.80
C GLU A 594 -7.42 3.32 -15.96
N ASP A 595 -7.76 2.15 -15.41
CA ASP A 595 -6.80 1.29 -14.69
C ASP A 595 -5.76 0.68 -15.64
N SER A 596 -6.19 0.18 -16.81
CA SER A 596 -5.29 -0.30 -17.86
C SER A 596 -4.31 0.79 -18.32
N TYR A 597 -4.76 2.03 -18.49
CA TYR A 597 -3.91 3.18 -18.84
C TYR A 597 -2.92 3.54 -17.74
N LYS A 598 -3.33 3.53 -16.46
CA LYS A 598 -2.41 3.76 -15.33
C LYS A 598 -1.31 2.69 -15.27
N LYS A 599 -1.66 1.43 -15.49
CA LYS A 599 -0.71 0.30 -15.52
C LYS A 599 0.28 0.42 -16.68
N LEU A 600 -0.20 0.65 -17.91
CA LEU A 600 0.67 0.82 -19.07
C LEU A 600 1.54 2.07 -19.00
N LYS A 601 0.99 3.23 -18.60
CA LYS A 601 1.77 4.47 -18.46
C LYS A 601 2.89 4.35 -17.43
N ARG A 602 2.67 3.58 -16.36
CA ARG A 602 3.72 3.24 -15.39
C ARG A 602 4.72 2.24 -15.95
N LEU A 603 4.28 1.15 -16.59
CA LEU A 603 5.18 0.14 -17.18
C LEU A 603 6.11 0.76 -18.23
N LEU A 604 5.56 1.64 -19.07
CA LEU A 604 6.24 2.31 -20.18
C LEU A 604 6.89 3.67 -19.78
N GLU A 605 7.01 3.99 -18.49
CA GLU A 605 7.56 5.28 -18.00
C GLU A 605 8.99 5.58 -18.53
N TYR A 606 9.75 4.53 -18.86
CA TYR A 606 11.11 4.64 -19.43
C TYR A 606 11.17 4.53 -20.97
N ILE A 607 10.01 4.55 -21.64
CA ILE A 607 9.90 4.52 -23.11
C ILE A 607 9.27 5.84 -23.57
N GLU A 608 9.89 6.50 -24.54
CA GLU A 608 9.34 7.69 -25.21
C GLU A 608 8.22 7.31 -26.19
N ALA A 609 7.17 6.65 -25.69
CA ALA A 609 5.97 6.32 -26.44
C ALA A 609 4.98 7.50 -26.45
N GLU A 610 4.35 7.76 -27.60
CA GLU A 610 3.32 8.79 -27.73
C GLU A 610 2.08 8.44 -26.88
N ASP A 611 1.45 9.42 -26.22
CA ASP A 611 0.30 9.18 -25.33
C ASP A 611 -0.87 8.49 -26.08
N SER A 612 -1.04 8.74 -27.38
CA SER A 612 -2.02 8.08 -28.24
C SER A 612 -1.76 6.58 -28.42
N TYR A 613 -0.49 6.18 -28.60
CA TYR A 613 -0.08 4.78 -28.60
C TYR A 613 -0.41 4.09 -27.26
N ILE A 614 -0.12 4.77 -26.14
CA ILE A 614 -0.44 4.24 -24.80
C ILE A 614 -1.96 4.06 -24.64
N ILE A 615 -2.77 5.02 -25.09
CA ILE A 615 -4.25 4.93 -25.05
C ILE A 615 -4.76 3.72 -25.84
N THR A 616 -4.26 3.49 -27.05
CA THR A 616 -4.76 2.38 -27.90
C THR A 616 -4.35 1.02 -27.33
N ARG A 617 -3.13 0.90 -26.78
CA ARG A 617 -2.70 -0.32 -26.05
C ARG A 617 -3.46 -0.52 -24.75
N SER A 618 -3.90 0.57 -24.11
CA SER A 618 -4.75 0.49 -22.90
C SER A 618 -6.14 -0.07 -23.21
N LEU A 619 -6.65 0.14 -24.42
CA LEU A 619 -7.88 -0.50 -24.87
C LEU A 619 -7.69 -1.99 -25.13
N ILE A 620 -6.60 -2.40 -25.80
CA ILE A 620 -6.23 -3.83 -25.96
C ILE A 620 -6.09 -4.49 -24.58
N LEU A 621 -5.34 -3.89 -23.66
CA LEU A 621 -5.13 -4.42 -22.31
C LEU A 621 -6.45 -4.56 -21.53
N ALA A 622 -7.37 -3.60 -21.67
CA ALA A 622 -8.68 -3.67 -21.02
C ALA A 622 -9.53 -4.84 -21.56
N TYR A 623 -9.41 -5.20 -22.84
CA TYR A 623 -10.03 -6.40 -23.39
C TYR A 623 -9.35 -7.69 -22.91
N LEU A 624 -8.02 -7.72 -22.84
CA LEU A 624 -7.27 -8.86 -22.27
C LEU A 624 -7.66 -9.11 -20.81
N CYS A 625 -7.72 -8.08 -19.96
CA CYS A 625 -8.17 -8.17 -18.56
C CYS A 625 -9.66 -8.55 -18.38
N ASN A 626 -10.42 -8.70 -19.48
CA ASN A 626 -11.81 -9.16 -19.50
C ASN A 626 -11.91 -10.61 -20.05
N MET A 627 -10.77 -11.26 -20.30
CA MET A 627 -10.63 -12.68 -20.71
C MET A 627 -9.67 -13.43 -19.76
N GLU A 628 -8.61 -12.76 -19.32
CA GLU A 628 -7.60 -13.27 -18.39
C GLU A 628 -7.49 -12.39 -17.12
N ASP A 629 -6.70 -12.85 -16.14
CA ASP A 629 -6.27 -11.98 -15.04
C ASP A 629 -5.29 -10.89 -15.52
N VAL A 630 -5.12 -9.83 -14.71
CA VAL A 630 -4.29 -8.66 -15.06
C VAL A 630 -2.81 -9.03 -15.31
N GLY A 631 -2.26 -10.01 -14.58
CA GLY A 631 -0.88 -10.45 -14.73
C GLY A 631 -0.66 -11.16 -16.06
N SER A 632 -1.52 -12.13 -16.37
CA SER A 632 -1.53 -12.84 -17.65
C SER A 632 -1.80 -11.90 -18.83
N ALA A 633 -2.77 -10.99 -18.71
CA ALA A 633 -3.07 -9.98 -19.72
C ALA A 633 -1.88 -9.04 -20.01
N LEU A 634 -1.15 -8.61 -18.97
CA LEU A 634 0.07 -7.81 -19.17
C LEU A 634 1.19 -8.65 -19.80
N LYS A 635 1.38 -9.90 -19.38
CA LYS A 635 2.36 -10.83 -19.96
C LYS A 635 2.07 -11.07 -21.45
N CYS A 636 0.81 -11.36 -21.80
CA CYS A 636 0.31 -11.50 -23.17
C CYS A 636 0.66 -10.28 -24.03
N LEU A 637 0.27 -9.07 -23.58
CA LEU A 637 0.57 -7.82 -24.28
C LEU A 637 2.09 -7.57 -24.40
N SER A 638 2.86 -7.91 -23.36
CA SER A 638 4.31 -7.78 -23.37
C SER A 638 5.00 -8.74 -24.33
N ILE A 639 4.53 -9.98 -24.44
CA ILE A 639 5.05 -10.96 -25.41
C ILE A 639 4.69 -10.57 -26.84
N CYS A 640 3.47 -10.10 -27.08
CA CYS A 640 2.92 -9.92 -28.42
C CYS A 640 3.23 -8.57 -29.09
N ASP A 641 3.26 -7.46 -28.34
CA ASP A 641 3.37 -6.10 -28.89
C ASP A 641 4.60 -5.35 -28.34
N LEU A 642 4.79 -5.35 -27.01
CA LEU A 642 5.77 -4.47 -26.36
C LEU A 642 7.22 -5.01 -26.42
N LYS A 643 7.42 -6.31 -26.65
CA LYS A 643 8.74 -6.98 -26.66
C LYS A 643 9.77 -6.31 -27.58
N SER A 644 9.31 -5.82 -28.73
CA SER A 644 10.11 -5.10 -29.73
C SER A 644 10.53 -3.71 -29.27
N MET A 645 9.74 -3.05 -28.42
CA MET A 645 10.04 -1.74 -27.84
C MET A 645 11.11 -1.81 -26.74
N PHE A 646 11.21 -2.96 -26.06
CA PHE A 646 12.14 -3.18 -24.95
C PHE A 646 13.57 -3.44 -25.45
N LYS A 647 14.36 -2.38 -25.64
CA LYS A 647 15.82 -2.45 -25.82
C LYS A 647 16.52 -2.88 -24.53
N ASP A 648 17.70 -3.48 -24.63
CA ASP A 648 18.42 -4.05 -23.48
C ASP A 648 18.66 -3.05 -22.33
N ASP A 649 19.00 -1.79 -22.66
CA ASP A 649 19.23 -0.70 -21.70
C ASP A 649 17.93 -0.14 -21.08
N VAL A 650 16.77 -0.57 -21.58
CA VAL A 650 15.44 -0.25 -21.09
C VAL A 650 14.84 -1.45 -20.33
N ARG A 651 15.14 -2.69 -20.72
CA ARG A 651 14.70 -3.92 -20.04
C ARG A 651 15.08 -3.95 -18.56
N GLU A 652 16.32 -3.61 -18.23
CA GLU A 652 16.76 -3.54 -16.81
C GLU A 652 15.96 -2.51 -16.00
N LYS A 653 15.62 -1.36 -16.61
CA LYS A 653 14.83 -0.30 -15.96
C LYS A 653 13.38 -0.71 -15.76
N ILE A 654 12.77 -1.37 -16.75
CA ILE A 654 11.41 -1.92 -16.65
C ILE A 654 11.35 -3.06 -15.64
N GLY A 655 12.34 -3.96 -15.62
CA GLY A 655 12.47 -5.00 -14.60
C GLY A 655 12.59 -4.42 -13.19
N SER A 656 13.39 -3.37 -13.02
CA SER A 656 13.50 -2.62 -11.77
C SER A 656 12.19 -1.90 -11.39
N ASN A 657 11.42 -1.43 -12.38
CA ASN A 657 10.12 -0.81 -12.17
C ASN A 657 9.08 -1.81 -11.66
N ILE A 658 9.06 -3.01 -12.24
CA ILE A 658 8.21 -4.12 -11.79
C ILE A 658 8.54 -4.48 -10.33
N ASP A 659 9.82 -4.62 -9.98
CA ASP A 659 10.27 -4.87 -8.60
C ASP A 659 9.83 -3.77 -7.61
N ASN A 660 9.75 -2.52 -8.05
CA ASN A 660 9.32 -1.39 -7.22
C ASN A 660 7.80 -1.30 -7.02
N TYR A 661 7.00 -2.02 -7.83
CA TYR A 661 5.54 -2.00 -7.76
C TYR A 661 4.94 -3.42 -7.82
N PRO A 662 5.25 -4.30 -6.86
CA PRO A 662 4.77 -5.70 -6.84
C PRO A 662 3.24 -5.82 -6.72
N ASP A 663 2.56 -4.80 -6.18
CA ASP A 663 1.09 -4.75 -6.12
C ASP A 663 0.44 -4.46 -7.49
N TYR A 664 1.21 -4.03 -8.50
CA TYR A 664 0.72 -3.67 -9.84
C TYR A 664 1.13 -4.66 -10.94
N PHE A 665 2.23 -5.39 -10.73
CA PHE A 665 2.88 -6.19 -11.75
C PHE A 665 3.25 -7.59 -11.21
N ALA A 666 2.83 -8.63 -11.92
CA ALA A 666 3.14 -10.02 -11.59
C ALA A 666 4.61 -10.35 -11.89
N GLN A 667 5.17 -11.36 -11.21
CA GLN A 667 6.57 -11.76 -11.39
C GLN A 667 6.82 -12.35 -12.79
N GLU A 668 5.82 -13.07 -13.30
CA GLU A 668 5.79 -13.69 -14.63
C GLU A 668 5.88 -12.64 -15.76
N LEU A 669 5.41 -11.41 -15.51
CA LEU A 669 5.60 -10.28 -16.43
C LEU A 669 7.09 -9.91 -16.54
N LYS A 670 7.80 -9.86 -15.42
CA LYS A 670 9.24 -9.54 -15.39
C LYS A 670 10.05 -10.57 -16.17
N GLU A 671 9.77 -11.85 -15.94
CA GLU A 671 10.40 -12.97 -16.65
C GLU A 671 10.18 -12.86 -18.17
N SER A 672 8.97 -12.47 -18.61
CA SER A 672 8.65 -12.29 -20.03
C SER A 672 9.39 -11.11 -20.71
N ILE A 673 9.79 -10.10 -19.94
CA ILE A 673 10.39 -8.85 -20.44
C ILE A 673 11.92 -8.87 -20.37
N VAL A 674 12.47 -9.30 -19.24
CA VAL A 674 13.92 -9.28 -18.99
C VAL A 674 14.58 -10.53 -19.59
N GLY A 675 13.90 -11.68 -19.52
CA GLY A 675 14.51 -12.98 -19.71
C GLY A 675 15.39 -13.40 -18.52
N ASP A 676 15.54 -14.71 -18.33
CA ASP A 676 16.59 -15.32 -17.49
C ASP A 676 17.93 -15.40 -18.26
#